data_AF-A0A1J1GNP8-F1
#
_entry.id   AF-A0A1J1GNP8-F1
#
_cell.length_a   1.000
_cell.length_b   1.000
_cell.length_c   1.000
_cell.angle_alpha   90.00
_cell.angle_beta   90.00
_cell.angle_gamma   90.00
#
_symmetry.space_group_name_H-M   'P 1'
#
loop_
_entity.id
_entity.type
_entity.pdbx_description
1 polymer ?
#
loop_
_entity_poly.entity_id
_entity_poly.type
_entity_poly.pdbx_seq_one_letter_code
_entity_poly.pdbx_strand_id
1 'polypeptide(L)'
;MAYLTEKINNNIKIEEHNMSDNKNSLKKNISEDKEITFTLEENKDLINNKDTYTNENNKVEDKKYINKENIINNENMLNEKSEEKVKINNDKNIESENYKSPESLISDNNSSDNLKKDMKDIDIGDGTKDKNEEKENKEDDTSKKNISIELLKICDALKNIGNKYFKENNYIVSLKYYTEAINLIKKFFDDTHVELLKQISIDNLQNEINVDESDKDILKEFYTKSVVSKKNDFISIKETDLYIYYTNRSFCHMKLESYGLSIQDIDEAIKLNPFYAKAYYRKGCSYLLLSDLKSASECFQKVLKLTKDKNSEIKLKQCKKLLFEQHFQKAIELEQKMPYYQTLVLDSLKIENNDAPIYDRNNLNIDFLKKVVDYISVPNQKLNKKCVCAIVLDVIKLLKELPTLVYLNLQPDETLTICGDIHGQFYDLLNIMNINGYPSEKNSYLFNGDFVDRGSFSVEVIIFLYLAKLIFPNNVHLTRGNHETDNMNKLYGFLGELQEKYDDKLHALFSDSFKFLPLAYVLNKTIFICHGGIPSKTDTTLEDIQKIDRNTEPLDEGVMTDLLWSDPNEEKGFKPSKRGIGFSFGTDITENFLKKNNLSLIIRSHEVRDEGYSIEQNGMLYTVFSAPNYCDIMKNKGAFLKFKGNSIKPECVTFTEVKHPDVPSLKYAHNLYQNI
;
A
#
# COMPACT_ATOMS: atom_id res chain seq x y z
N MET A 1 -21.20 36.50 10.83
CA MET A 1 -21.80 36.72 9.50
C MET A 1 -21.82 38.20 9.11
N ALA A 2 -22.46 39.10 9.86
CA ALA A 2 -22.45 40.55 9.55
C ALA A 2 -21.04 41.18 9.43
N TYR A 3 -20.11 40.80 10.31
CA TYR A 3 -18.70 41.24 10.26
C TYR A 3 -17.93 40.74 9.02
N LEU A 4 -18.28 39.56 8.49
CA LEU A 4 -17.68 39.01 7.28
C LEU A 4 -18.21 39.72 6.01
N THR A 5 -19.50 40.06 6.00
CA THR A 5 -20.11 40.79 4.88
C THR A 5 -19.54 42.21 4.74
N GLU A 6 -19.27 42.89 5.85
CA GLU A 6 -18.66 44.23 5.83
C GLU A 6 -17.21 44.22 5.34
N LYS A 7 -16.43 43.18 5.69
CA LYS A 7 -15.04 43.02 5.24
C LYS A 7 -14.93 42.66 3.75
N ILE A 8 -15.86 41.85 3.24
CA ILE A 8 -15.92 41.48 1.82
C ILE A 8 -16.27 42.71 0.97
N ASN A 9 -17.23 43.54 1.41
CA ASN A 9 -17.61 44.75 0.69
C ASN A 9 -16.50 45.81 0.65
N ASN A 10 -15.65 45.89 1.69
CA ASN A 10 -14.49 46.79 1.69
C ASN A 10 -13.36 46.28 0.78
N ASN A 11 -13.15 44.97 0.66
CA ASN A 11 -12.13 44.42 -0.24
C ASN A 11 -12.53 44.58 -1.73
N ILE A 12 -13.81 44.42 -2.06
CA ILE A 12 -14.32 44.62 -3.43
C ILE A 12 -14.10 46.07 -3.90
N LYS A 13 -14.28 47.06 -3.01
CA LYS A 13 -14.01 48.47 -3.34
C LYS A 13 -12.53 48.78 -3.58
N ILE A 14 -11.61 48.04 -2.96
CA ILE A 14 -10.16 48.22 -3.15
C ILE A 14 -9.72 47.59 -4.47
N GLU A 15 -10.29 46.44 -4.86
CA GLU A 15 -9.99 45.80 -6.14
C GLU A 15 -10.52 46.57 -7.36
N GLU A 16 -11.70 47.20 -7.24
CA GLU A 16 -12.23 48.07 -8.30
C GLU A 16 -11.35 49.31 -8.54
N HIS A 17 -10.73 49.85 -7.50
CA HIS A 17 -9.83 51.00 -7.63
C HIS A 17 -8.50 50.59 -8.31
N ASN A 18 -7.93 49.43 -7.94
CA ASN A 18 -6.69 48.91 -8.52
C ASN A 18 -6.84 48.46 -9.99
N MET A 19 -8.02 47.99 -10.40
CA MET A 19 -8.29 47.67 -11.82
C MET A 19 -8.38 48.91 -12.71
N SER A 20 -8.73 50.08 -12.16
CA SER A 20 -8.77 51.33 -12.92
C SER A 20 -7.37 51.87 -13.22
N ASP A 21 -6.41 51.67 -12.31
CA ASP A 21 -5.02 52.13 -12.48
C ASP A 21 -4.21 51.23 -13.44
N ASN A 22 -4.48 49.92 -13.47
CA ASN A 22 -3.83 48.99 -14.39
C ASN A 22 -4.30 49.13 -15.86
N LYS A 23 -5.49 49.67 -16.11
CA LYS A 23 -5.94 49.97 -17.48
C LYS A 23 -5.24 51.19 -18.09
N ASN A 24 -4.70 52.10 -17.28
CA ASN A 24 -3.94 53.26 -17.74
C ASN A 24 -2.46 52.97 -17.99
N SER A 25 -1.87 51.95 -17.35
CA SER A 25 -0.48 51.52 -17.59
C SER A 25 -0.32 50.67 -18.86
N LEU A 26 -1.31 49.81 -19.19
CA LEU A 26 -1.26 48.96 -20.39
C LEU A 26 -1.42 49.70 -21.72
N LYS A 27 -1.95 50.94 -21.73
CA LYS A 27 -2.04 51.76 -22.97
C LYS A 27 -0.73 52.46 -23.35
N LYS A 28 0.31 52.40 -22.51
CA LYS A 28 1.57 53.12 -22.72
C LYS A 28 2.71 52.27 -23.29
N ASN A 29 2.59 50.93 -23.30
CA ASN A 29 3.68 50.00 -23.66
C ASN A 29 3.46 49.23 -24.99
N ILE A 30 2.58 49.70 -25.87
CA ILE A 30 2.31 49.04 -27.19
C ILE A 30 2.77 49.92 -28.38
N SER A 31 3.65 50.91 -28.14
CA SER A 31 4.14 51.79 -29.22
C SER A 31 5.62 51.69 -29.58
N GLU A 32 6.38 50.78 -28.99
CA GLU A 32 7.80 50.62 -29.31
C GLU A 32 8.10 49.13 -29.59
N ASP A 33 8.74 48.92 -30.74
CA ASP A 33 9.38 47.68 -31.25
C ASP A 33 8.74 47.06 -32.50
N LYS A 34 8.96 47.76 -33.62
CA LYS A 34 9.08 47.21 -34.97
C LYS A 34 10.50 47.49 -35.49
N GLU A 35 11.02 46.53 -36.27
CA GLU A 35 12.29 46.52 -37.03
C GLU A 35 13.53 46.22 -36.17
N ILE A 36 14.36 45.21 -36.46
CA ILE A 36 15.29 45.14 -37.60
C ILE A 36 15.68 43.68 -37.93
N THR A 37 15.74 43.37 -39.23
CA THR A 37 16.35 42.20 -39.92
C THR A 37 17.84 42.43 -40.28
N PHE A 38 18.71 41.40 -40.21
CA PHE A 38 19.62 40.90 -41.29
C PHE A 38 20.64 39.83 -40.77
N THR A 39 21.40 39.24 -41.70
CA THR A 39 21.84 37.83 -41.85
C THR A 39 23.33 37.49 -41.63
N LEU A 40 23.58 36.18 -41.42
CA LEU A 40 24.65 35.26 -41.95
C LEU A 40 26.16 35.39 -41.61
N GLU A 41 26.71 34.20 -41.28
CA GLU A 41 27.95 33.54 -41.76
C GLU A 41 29.34 33.66 -41.06
N GLU A 42 29.97 32.47 -40.99
CA GLU A 42 31.41 32.11 -40.95
C GLU A 42 32.26 32.27 -39.67
N ASN A 43 32.75 31.13 -39.13
CA ASN A 43 34.16 30.73 -39.31
C ASN A 43 34.49 29.29 -38.84
N LYS A 44 35.38 28.68 -39.61
CA LYS A 44 36.00 27.35 -39.50
C LYS A 44 37.49 27.50 -39.13
N ASP A 45 38.03 26.44 -38.56
CA ASP A 45 39.41 25.92 -38.63
C ASP A 45 40.56 26.57 -37.81
N LEU A 46 41.27 25.68 -37.09
CA LEU A 46 42.73 25.41 -37.01
C LEU A 46 43.09 24.97 -35.57
N ILE A 47 43.44 23.71 -35.24
CA ILE A 47 44.51 22.78 -35.67
C ILE A 47 45.68 22.70 -34.64
N ASN A 48 45.89 21.46 -34.17
CA ASN A 48 47.11 20.71 -33.79
C ASN A 48 48.20 21.29 -32.85
N ASN A 49 48.56 20.49 -31.83
CA ASN A 49 49.79 19.65 -31.77
C ASN A 49 49.72 18.78 -30.50
N LYS A 50 49.75 17.43 -30.53
CA LYS A 50 50.86 16.47 -30.74
C LYS A 50 52.02 16.57 -29.74
N ASP A 51 52.19 15.49 -28.95
CA ASP A 51 53.41 14.66 -28.78
C ASP A 51 53.28 13.83 -27.46
N THR A 52 53.01 12.52 -27.53
CA THR A 52 53.96 11.37 -27.52
C THR A 52 55.00 11.37 -26.42
N TYR A 53 54.97 10.37 -25.52
CA TYR A 53 56.15 9.59 -25.11
C TYR A 53 55.77 8.19 -24.59
N THR A 54 56.67 7.27 -24.93
CA THR A 54 56.79 5.81 -24.79
C THR A 54 56.88 5.29 -23.33
N ASN A 55 56.28 4.16 -22.96
CA ASN A 55 56.77 2.76 -23.07
C ASN A 55 57.93 2.41 -22.09
N GLU A 56 57.69 1.48 -21.15
CA GLU A 56 58.51 0.29 -20.83
C GLU A 56 58.51 -0.19 -19.35
N ASN A 57 58.16 -1.47 -19.21
CA ASN A 57 58.84 -2.55 -18.48
C ASN A 57 58.93 -2.65 -16.93
N ASN A 58 58.56 -3.88 -16.52
CA ASN A 58 59.09 -4.78 -15.46
C ASN A 58 58.20 -5.01 -14.23
N LYS A 59 57.66 -6.22 -13.96
CA LYS A 59 58.22 -7.56 -13.63
C LYS A 59 58.57 -7.73 -12.13
N VAL A 60 57.90 -8.74 -11.54
CA VAL A 60 58.28 -9.62 -10.40
C VAL A 60 58.24 -9.00 -8.98
N GLU A 61 57.37 -9.51 -8.10
CA GLU A 61 57.77 -10.43 -7.00
C GLU A 61 56.59 -10.94 -6.16
N ASP A 62 56.57 -12.27 -6.03
CA ASP A 62 55.86 -13.07 -5.05
C ASP A 62 56.17 -12.66 -3.61
N LYS A 63 55.18 -12.77 -2.71
CA LYS A 63 55.41 -13.35 -1.38
C LYS A 63 54.12 -13.90 -0.77
N LYS A 64 54.08 -15.24 -0.76
CA LYS A 64 53.30 -16.09 0.15
C LYS A 64 53.61 -15.71 1.61
N TYR A 65 52.59 -15.71 2.46
CA TYR A 65 52.70 -16.32 3.79
C TYR A 65 51.42 -17.06 4.15
N ILE A 66 51.65 -18.16 4.84
CA ILE A 66 50.81 -19.34 5.09
C ILE A 66 50.16 -19.25 6.47
N ASN A 67 48.96 -19.84 6.57
CA ASN A 67 48.27 -20.46 7.72
C ASN A 67 48.80 -20.25 9.14
N LYS A 68 47.84 -20.08 10.07
CA LYS A 68 47.62 -21.08 11.12
C LYS A 68 46.20 -21.04 11.68
N GLU A 69 45.55 -22.20 11.61
CA GLU A 69 44.31 -22.57 12.28
C GLU A 69 44.53 -22.89 13.78
N ASN A 70 43.40 -22.93 14.48
CA ASN A 70 43.05 -23.83 15.61
C ASN A 70 43.64 -23.56 17.00
N ILE A 71 42.76 -23.15 17.92
CA ILE A 71 42.63 -23.80 19.24
C ILE A 71 41.14 -24.05 19.53
N ILE A 72 40.92 -25.27 20.02
CA ILE A 72 39.69 -26.02 20.29
C ILE A 72 39.10 -25.67 21.67
N ASN A 73 37.77 -25.82 21.75
CA ASN A 73 36.88 -26.14 22.87
C ASN A 73 37.45 -26.17 24.30
N ASN A 74 36.67 -25.61 25.23
CA ASN A 74 36.32 -26.32 26.46
C ASN A 74 34.90 -25.98 26.92
N GLU A 75 34.14 -27.04 27.17
CA GLU A 75 32.80 -27.07 27.72
C GLU A 75 32.82 -26.98 29.27
N ASN A 76 31.72 -26.41 29.79
CA ASN A 76 30.90 -26.88 30.92
C ASN A 76 31.38 -26.84 32.40
N MET A 77 30.43 -26.30 33.18
CA MET A 77 30.08 -26.52 34.60
C MET A 77 30.89 -25.85 35.72
N LEU A 78 30.22 -24.91 36.44
CA LEU A 78 29.65 -25.16 37.79
C LEU A 78 28.95 -23.92 38.40
N ASN A 79 27.70 -24.15 38.81
CA ASN A 79 26.97 -23.68 40.01
C ASN A 79 26.43 -22.24 40.18
N GLU A 80 25.10 -22.17 40.07
CA GLU A 80 24.12 -21.76 41.10
C GLU A 80 24.58 -20.90 42.30
N LYS A 81 23.95 -19.72 42.46
CA LYS A 81 23.01 -19.35 43.55
C LYS A 81 22.92 -17.83 43.71
N SER A 82 21.72 -17.27 43.52
CA SER A 82 21.09 -16.32 44.45
C SER A 82 19.75 -15.85 43.90
N GLU A 83 18.68 -16.50 44.37
CA GLU A 83 17.37 -15.87 44.49
C GLU A 83 17.41 -14.95 45.72
N GLU A 84 16.91 -13.71 45.60
CA GLU A 84 16.25 -13.08 46.74
C GLU A 84 15.03 -12.26 46.30
N LYS A 85 13.99 -12.41 47.10
CA LYS A 85 12.60 -12.00 46.93
C LYS A 85 12.43 -10.54 47.34
N VAL A 86 11.48 -9.85 46.69
CA VAL A 86 10.65 -8.86 47.37
C VAL A 86 9.18 -9.21 47.15
N LYS A 87 8.56 -9.71 48.22
CA LYS A 87 7.11 -9.75 48.43
C LYS A 87 6.65 -8.38 48.88
N ILE A 88 5.54 -7.88 48.34
CA ILE A 88 4.59 -7.06 49.09
C ILE A 88 3.24 -7.76 48.97
N ASN A 89 2.67 -8.07 50.12
CA ASN A 89 1.37 -8.72 50.29
C ASN A 89 0.55 -7.82 51.23
N ASN A 90 -0.78 -7.95 51.07
CA ASN A 90 -1.84 -7.64 52.04
C ASN A 90 -2.35 -6.17 52.04
N ASP A 91 -3.65 -5.86 52.03
CA ASP A 91 -4.80 -6.61 52.58
C ASP A 91 -6.13 -6.39 51.84
N LYS A 92 -7.04 -7.35 52.04
CA LYS A 92 -8.45 -7.39 51.63
C LYS A 92 -9.37 -6.76 52.69
N ASN A 93 -10.65 -6.60 52.28
CA ASN A 93 -11.89 -6.69 53.08
C ASN A 93 -12.31 -5.40 53.83
N ILE A 94 -13.57 -4.91 53.88
CA ILE A 94 -14.95 -5.33 53.56
C ILE A 94 -15.76 -4.01 53.36
N GLU A 95 -16.78 -3.97 52.50
CA GLU A 95 -18.16 -3.61 52.89
C GLU A 95 -19.11 -3.58 51.69
N SER A 96 -20.15 -4.40 51.84
CA SER A 96 -21.34 -4.56 51.03
C SER A 96 -22.39 -3.51 51.41
N GLU A 97 -22.98 -2.83 50.44
CA GLU A 97 -24.31 -2.24 50.62
C GLU A 97 -25.24 -2.60 49.47
N ASN A 98 -26.21 -3.46 49.83
CA ASN A 98 -27.49 -3.63 49.17
C ASN A 98 -28.27 -2.32 49.19
N TYR A 99 -28.96 -1.92 48.11
CA TYR A 99 -30.31 -1.33 48.24
C TYR A 99 -31.14 -1.50 46.95
N LYS A 100 -32.06 -2.47 47.03
CA LYS A 100 -33.49 -2.48 46.66
C LYS A 100 -33.97 -1.77 45.39
N SER A 101 -34.58 -2.59 44.53
CA SER A 101 -35.74 -2.30 43.67
C SER A 101 -36.92 -1.65 44.42
N PRO A 102 -37.79 -0.95 43.69
CA PRO A 102 -39.23 -1.20 43.85
C PRO A 102 -39.97 -1.35 42.51
N GLU A 103 -40.74 -2.43 42.41
CA GLU A 103 -41.90 -2.53 41.52
C GLU A 103 -43.15 -1.91 42.18
N SER A 104 -44.02 -1.42 41.31
CA SER A 104 -45.49 -1.53 41.38
C SER A 104 -46.33 -0.30 41.78
N LEU A 105 -47.11 0.15 40.78
CA LEU A 105 -48.59 0.23 40.76
C LEU A 105 -49.34 1.58 40.98
N ILE A 106 -50.17 1.86 39.95
CA ILE A 106 -51.51 2.52 39.94
C ILE A 106 -51.44 4.07 39.95
N SER A 107 -52.14 4.85 39.12
CA SER A 107 -53.45 4.75 38.45
C SER A 107 -53.62 5.84 37.38
N ASP A 108 -54.41 5.52 36.34
CA ASP A 108 -55.48 6.34 35.71
C ASP A 108 -55.17 7.72 35.10
N ASN A 109 -55.84 8.23 34.07
CA ASN A 109 -56.77 7.78 33.04
C ASN A 109 -56.96 9.02 32.13
N ASN A 110 -57.17 8.80 30.83
CA ASN A 110 -58.13 9.50 29.95
C ASN A 110 -57.83 9.07 28.50
N SER A 111 -58.61 8.13 27.93
CA SER A 111 -59.88 8.36 27.22
C SER A 111 -59.66 9.18 25.93
N SER A 112 -60.11 8.78 24.74
CA SER A 112 -61.24 7.95 24.36
C SER A 112 -61.07 7.50 22.91
N ASP A 113 -61.41 6.26 22.59
CA ASP A 113 -62.15 5.95 21.35
C ASP A 113 -62.79 4.57 21.49
N ASN A 114 -64.11 4.55 21.41
CA ASN A 114 -64.90 3.34 21.18
C ASN A 114 -66.27 3.78 20.70
N LEU A 115 -66.64 3.34 19.50
CA LEU A 115 -67.98 2.83 19.23
C LEU A 115 -67.93 1.88 18.03
N LYS A 116 -68.05 0.60 18.35
CA LYS A 116 -68.46 -0.47 17.44
C LYS A 116 -69.86 -0.18 16.90
N LYS A 117 -70.15 -0.61 15.67
CA LYS A 117 -71.39 -1.35 15.41
C LYS A 117 -71.32 -2.20 14.14
N ASP A 118 -71.85 -3.40 14.33
CA ASP A 118 -71.90 -4.55 13.44
C ASP A 118 -72.95 -4.44 12.32
N MET A 119 -72.73 -5.31 11.32
CA MET A 119 -73.69 -6.19 10.65
C MET A 119 -74.66 -5.67 9.56
N LYS A 120 -74.45 -6.30 8.38
CA LYS A 120 -75.39 -7.10 7.56
C LYS A 120 -76.12 -6.48 6.35
N ASP A 121 -75.82 -7.13 5.22
CA ASP A 121 -76.67 -7.67 4.15
C ASP A 121 -77.44 -6.70 3.23
N ILE A 122 -77.22 -6.83 1.90
CA ILE A 122 -78.21 -7.18 0.85
C ILE A 122 -77.51 -7.29 -0.52
N ASP A 123 -77.22 -8.54 -0.89
CA ASP A 123 -77.64 -9.33 -2.06
C ASP A 123 -78.06 -8.76 -3.45
N ILE A 124 -77.63 -9.53 -4.47
CA ILE A 124 -78.10 -9.83 -5.85
C ILE A 124 -77.95 -8.83 -7.02
N GLY A 125 -77.18 -9.28 -8.02
CA GLY A 125 -77.32 -8.94 -9.44
C GLY A 125 -76.56 -9.94 -10.34
N ASP A 126 -77.28 -10.91 -10.89
CA ASP A 126 -76.85 -12.03 -11.75
C ASP A 126 -76.53 -11.60 -13.21
N GLY A 127 -75.66 -12.36 -13.89
CA GLY A 127 -75.27 -12.10 -15.29
C GLY A 127 -74.11 -12.98 -15.78
N THR A 128 -74.46 -14.08 -16.44
CA THR A 128 -73.65 -15.25 -16.83
C THR A 128 -72.62 -15.08 -17.96
N LYS A 129 -71.57 -15.93 -17.87
CA LYS A 129 -70.73 -16.57 -18.94
C LYS A 129 -69.77 -15.69 -19.77
N ASP A 130 -68.46 -15.91 -19.62
CA ASP A 130 -67.72 -16.82 -20.51
C ASP A 130 -66.28 -17.08 -20.04
N LYS A 131 -65.76 -18.25 -20.43
CA LYS A 131 -64.42 -18.77 -20.14
C LYS A 131 -63.35 -18.01 -20.94
N ASN A 132 -62.20 -17.75 -20.31
CA ASN A 132 -60.82 -17.84 -20.83
C ASN A 132 -59.91 -17.25 -19.73
N GLU A 133 -59.18 -18.09 -19.00
CA GLU A 133 -57.73 -18.27 -19.21
C GLU A 133 -56.95 -16.96 -19.15
N GLU A 134 -56.54 -16.60 -17.93
CA GLU A 134 -55.18 -16.14 -17.56
C GLU A 134 -55.21 -15.75 -16.08
N LYS A 135 -54.96 -16.72 -15.20
CA LYS A 135 -54.58 -16.40 -13.81
C LYS A 135 -53.10 -16.04 -13.82
N GLU A 136 -52.83 -14.74 -13.81
CA GLU A 136 -51.67 -14.18 -13.14
C GLU A 136 -51.62 -14.73 -11.71
N ASN A 137 -50.67 -15.63 -11.44
CA ASN A 137 -50.21 -15.88 -10.08
C ASN A 137 -48.92 -15.08 -9.88
N LYS A 138 -49.05 -13.97 -9.17
CA LYS A 138 -47.97 -13.40 -8.38
C LYS A 138 -47.68 -14.30 -7.18
N GLU A 139 -46.40 -14.32 -6.84
CA GLU A 139 -45.84 -14.53 -5.51
C GLU A 139 -45.68 -15.96 -4.97
N ASP A 140 -44.41 -16.22 -4.66
CA ASP A 140 -43.85 -17.19 -3.73
C ASP A 140 -43.57 -18.61 -4.23
N ASP A 141 -42.50 -18.76 -5.01
CA ASP A 141 -41.79 -20.04 -5.14
C ASP A 141 -40.37 -19.96 -4.56
N THR A 142 -40.28 -19.52 -3.29
CA THR A 142 -39.07 -19.68 -2.47
C THR A 142 -39.05 -21.06 -1.80
N SER A 143 -39.34 -22.13 -2.56
CA SER A 143 -39.34 -23.50 -2.05
C SER A 143 -37.93 -24.06 -1.82
N LYS A 144 -37.38 -23.75 -0.64
CA LYS A 144 -36.47 -24.55 0.22
C LYS A 144 -35.28 -25.29 -0.43
N LYS A 145 -34.06 -24.76 -0.20
CA LYS A 145 -32.79 -25.42 -0.52
C LYS A 145 -32.17 -26.04 0.75
N ASN A 146 -31.75 -27.30 0.69
CA ASN A 146 -31.25 -28.10 1.81
C ASN A 146 -29.71 -28.12 1.81
N ILE A 147 -29.05 -28.07 2.97
CA ILE A 147 -27.60 -28.25 3.14
C ILE A 147 -27.38 -29.43 4.09
N SER A 148 -26.54 -30.39 3.70
CA SER A 148 -26.16 -31.49 4.58
C SER A 148 -25.31 -31.00 5.77
N ILE A 149 -25.58 -31.51 6.97
CA ILE A 149 -24.74 -31.29 8.17
C ILE A 149 -23.28 -31.65 7.87
N GLU A 150 -23.06 -32.67 7.05
CA GLU A 150 -21.73 -33.12 6.64
C GLU A 150 -21.00 -32.06 5.83
N LEU A 151 -21.70 -31.38 4.92
CA LEU A 151 -21.14 -30.26 4.17
C LEU A 151 -20.74 -29.11 5.10
N LEU A 152 -21.59 -28.77 6.08
CA LEU A 152 -21.31 -27.69 7.02
C LEU A 152 -20.13 -28.01 7.94
N LYS A 153 -20.00 -29.26 8.41
CA LYS A 153 -18.83 -29.70 9.20
C LYS A 153 -17.54 -29.60 8.39
N ILE A 154 -17.57 -29.96 7.11
CA ILE A 154 -16.39 -29.84 6.23
C ILE A 154 -16.03 -28.37 6.01
N CYS A 155 -17.03 -27.51 5.75
CA CYS A 155 -16.79 -26.07 5.62
C CYS A 155 -16.26 -25.44 6.92
N ASP A 156 -16.77 -25.87 8.07
CA ASP A 156 -16.29 -25.47 9.39
C ASP A 156 -14.83 -25.92 9.62
N ALA A 157 -14.49 -27.14 9.19
CA ALA A 157 -13.12 -27.65 9.23
C ALA A 157 -12.18 -26.82 8.35
N LEU A 158 -12.55 -26.55 7.09
CA LEU A 158 -11.79 -25.69 6.17
C LEU A 158 -11.60 -24.28 6.75
N LYS A 159 -12.65 -23.67 7.31
CA LYS A 159 -12.58 -22.39 8.02
C LYS A 159 -11.59 -22.47 9.19
N ASN A 160 -11.55 -23.56 9.94
CA ASN A 160 -10.63 -23.74 11.06
C ASN A 160 -9.17 -23.93 10.62
N ILE A 161 -8.93 -24.61 9.48
CA ILE A 161 -7.61 -24.62 8.83
C ILE A 161 -7.22 -23.19 8.42
N GLY A 162 -8.14 -22.45 7.79
CA GLY A 162 -7.95 -21.04 7.46
C GLY A 162 -7.59 -20.20 8.69
N ASN A 163 -8.28 -20.39 9.82
CA ASN A 163 -7.99 -19.72 11.09
C ASN A 163 -6.61 -20.10 11.65
N LYS A 164 -6.18 -21.37 11.52
CA LYS A 164 -4.85 -21.83 11.94
C LYS A 164 -3.76 -21.09 11.17
N TYR A 165 -3.82 -21.12 9.84
CA TYR A 165 -2.83 -20.45 8.99
C TYR A 165 -2.85 -18.93 9.16
N PHE A 166 -4.02 -18.34 9.41
CA PHE A 166 -4.11 -16.92 9.74
C PHE A 166 -3.30 -16.57 10.99
N LYS A 167 -3.38 -17.40 12.05
CA LYS A 167 -2.61 -17.20 13.30
C LYS A 167 -1.11 -17.44 13.12
N GLU A 168 -0.73 -18.23 12.12
CA GLU A 168 0.66 -18.46 11.71
C GLU A 168 1.18 -17.38 10.74
N ASN A 169 0.39 -16.32 10.49
CA ASN A 169 0.64 -15.25 9.52
C ASN A 169 0.77 -15.73 8.07
N ASN A 170 0.34 -16.95 7.76
CA ASN A 170 0.27 -17.45 6.39
C ASN A 170 -1.08 -17.08 5.76
N TYR A 171 -1.20 -15.82 5.35
CA TYR A 171 -2.46 -15.27 4.84
C TYR A 171 -2.85 -15.83 3.47
N ILE A 172 -1.88 -16.25 2.65
CA ILE A 172 -2.11 -16.85 1.32
C ILE A 172 -2.81 -18.20 1.48
N VAL A 173 -2.24 -19.10 2.30
CA VAL A 173 -2.85 -20.40 2.56
C VAL A 173 -4.17 -20.25 3.33
N SER A 174 -4.24 -19.29 4.26
CA SER A 174 -5.49 -18.96 4.94
C SER A 174 -6.61 -18.55 3.97
N LEU A 175 -6.30 -17.68 3.00
CA LEU A 175 -7.22 -17.23 1.96
C LEU A 175 -7.70 -18.37 1.05
N LYS A 176 -6.81 -19.31 0.69
CA LYS A 176 -7.15 -20.53 -0.06
C LYS A 176 -8.26 -21.31 0.66
N TYR A 177 -8.08 -21.62 1.94
CA TYR A 177 -9.04 -22.43 2.70
C TYR A 177 -10.38 -21.73 2.94
N TYR A 178 -10.40 -20.42 3.18
CA TYR A 178 -11.68 -19.70 3.22
C TYR A 178 -12.39 -19.67 1.87
N THR A 179 -11.64 -19.50 0.78
CA THR A 179 -12.20 -19.50 -0.59
C THR A 179 -12.81 -20.85 -0.91
N GLU A 180 -12.12 -21.93 -0.56
CA GLU A 180 -12.62 -23.29 -0.75
C GLU A 180 -13.92 -23.52 0.02
N ALA A 181 -13.98 -23.13 1.30
CA ALA A 181 -15.20 -23.23 2.11
C ALA A 181 -16.38 -22.42 1.52
N ILE A 182 -16.11 -21.22 1.02
CA ILE A 182 -17.13 -20.35 0.39
C ILE A 182 -17.61 -20.95 -0.93
N ASN A 183 -16.70 -21.41 -1.78
CA ASN A 183 -17.01 -22.02 -3.08
C ASN A 183 -17.84 -23.29 -2.88
N LEU A 184 -17.50 -24.10 -1.89
CA LEU A 184 -18.21 -25.32 -1.56
C LEU A 184 -19.65 -25.03 -1.14
N ILE A 185 -19.88 -24.07 -0.24
CA ILE A 185 -21.25 -23.66 0.12
C ILE A 185 -22.01 -23.13 -1.10
N LYS A 186 -21.39 -22.28 -1.92
CA LYS A 186 -22.04 -21.70 -3.12
C LYS A 186 -22.41 -22.76 -4.15
N LYS A 187 -21.50 -23.69 -4.44
CA LYS A 187 -21.69 -24.78 -5.41
C LYS A 187 -22.94 -25.61 -5.08
N PHE A 188 -23.17 -25.89 -3.80
CA PHE A 188 -24.32 -26.68 -3.36
C PHE A 188 -25.59 -25.86 -3.08
N PHE A 189 -25.58 -24.54 -3.35
CA PHE A 189 -26.76 -23.67 -3.27
C PHE A 189 -27.49 -23.43 -4.61
N ASP A 190 -26.90 -23.85 -5.73
CA ASP A 190 -27.55 -23.85 -7.04
C ASP A 190 -28.40 -25.13 -7.21
N ASP A 191 -29.57 -24.98 -7.83
CA ASP A 191 -30.70 -25.94 -7.81
C ASP A 191 -30.44 -27.32 -8.42
N THR A 192 -29.23 -27.59 -8.90
CA THR A 192 -28.84 -28.81 -9.62
C THR A 192 -28.27 -29.92 -8.74
N HIS A 193 -28.00 -29.69 -7.44
CA HIS A 193 -27.14 -30.58 -6.64
C HIS A 193 -27.75 -31.24 -5.40
N VAL A 194 -29.08 -31.22 -5.22
CA VAL A 194 -29.74 -31.80 -4.04
C VAL A 194 -29.52 -33.31 -3.89
N GLU A 195 -29.37 -34.05 -4.99
CA GLU A 195 -29.03 -35.49 -4.94
C GLU A 195 -27.58 -35.76 -4.54
N LEU A 196 -26.63 -34.90 -4.95
CA LEU A 196 -25.22 -35.02 -4.53
C LEU A 196 -25.06 -34.80 -3.02
N LEU A 197 -25.84 -33.90 -2.41
CA LEU A 197 -25.77 -33.59 -0.98
C LEU A 197 -25.96 -34.81 -0.06
N LYS A 198 -26.71 -35.82 -0.52
CA LYS A 198 -26.95 -37.07 0.21
C LYS A 198 -25.75 -38.04 0.15
N GLN A 199 -24.83 -37.83 -0.78
CA GLN A 199 -23.64 -38.66 -0.99
C GLN A 199 -22.37 -38.03 -0.37
N ILE A 200 -22.51 -36.84 0.22
CA ILE A 200 -21.40 -36.12 0.86
C ILE A 200 -20.98 -36.84 2.14
N SER A 201 -19.76 -37.34 2.12
CA SER A 201 -18.98 -37.77 3.27
C SER A 201 -17.60 -37.12 3.21
N ILE A 202 -16.87 -37.09 4.32
CA ILE A 202 -15.49 -36.58 4.30
C ILE A 202 -14.60 -37.35 3.31
N ASP A 203 -14.83 -38.64 3.13
CA ASP A 203 -14.05 -39.50 2.23
C ASP A 203 -14.38 -39.25 0.74
N ASN A 204 -15.65 -38.96 0.42
CA ASN A 204 -16.07 -38.69 -0.97
C ASN A 204 -15.78 -37.25 -1.39
N LEU A 205 -15.86 -36.29 -0.46
CA LEU A 205 -15.65 -34.86 -0.74
C LEU A 205 -14.17 -34.47 -0.82
N GLN A 206 -13.25 -35.29 -0.30
CA GLN A 206 -11.81 -35.05 -0.43
C GLN A 206 -11.35 -34.96 -1.89
N ASN A 207 -12.05 -35.62 -2.83
CA ASN A 207 -11.74 -35.53 -4.26
C ASN A 207 -12.26 -34.25 -4.93
N GLU A 208 -13.20 -33.55 -4.28
CA GLU A 208 -13.84 -32.33 -4.78
C GLU A 208 -13.27 -31.05 -4.15
N ILE A 209 -12.43 -31.18 -3.12
CA ILE A 209 -11.87 -30.08 -2.35
C ILE A 209 -10.36 -30.05 -2.54
N ASN A 210 -9.82 -28.88 -2.89
CA ASN A 210 -8.39 -28.70 -3.04
C ASN A 210 -7.70 -28.49 -1.67
N VAL A 211 -7.37 -29.59 -0.99
CA VAL A 211 -6.64 -29.59 0.30
C VAL A 211 -5.22 -30.13 0.08
N ASP A 212 -4.23 -29.45 0.66
CA ASP A 212 -2.84 -29.91 0.59
C ASP A 212 -2.67 -31.24 1.33
N GLU A 213 -1.80 -32.14 0.85
CA GLU A 213 -1.59 -33.46 1.46
C GLU A 213 -1.25 -33.35 2.96
N SER A 214 -0.46 -32.35 3.34
CA SER A 214 -0.10 -32.08 4.74
C SER A 214 -1.28 -31.71 5.63
N ASP A 215 -2.38 -31.22 5.06
CA ASP A 215 -3.55 -30.71 5.79
C ASP A 215 -4.72 -31.69 5.82
N LYS A 216 -4.63 -32.83 5.14
CA LYS A 216 -5.72 -33.84 5.11
C LYS A 216 -6.03 -34.41 6.49
N ASP A 217 -5.01 -34.67 7.31
CA ASP A 217 -5.21 -35.19 8.67
C ASP A 217 -5.79 -34.11 9.60
N ILE A 218 -5.35 -32.86 9.44
CA ILE A 218 -5.86 -31.70 10.17
C ILE A 218 -7.33 -31.46 9.81
N LEU A 219 -7.70 -31.61 8.54
CA LEU A 219 -9.08 -31.52 8.07
C LEU A 219 -9.96 -32.55 8.78
N LYS A 220 -9.54 -33.82 8.81
CA LYS A 220 -10.27 -34.90 9.51
C LYS A 220 -10.40 -34.60 11.00
N GLU A 221 -9.35 -34.10 11.64
CA GLU A 221 -9.37 -33.71 13.04
C GLU A 221 -10.40 -32.60 13.32
N PHE A 222 -10.35 -31.49 12.57
CA PHE A 222 -11.28 -30.37 12.76
C PHE A 222 -12.72 -30.73 12.39
N TYR A 223 -12.91 -31.55 11.36
CA TYR A 223 -14.22 -32.08 11.00
C TYR A 223 -14.82 -32.88 12.16
N THR A 224 -14.03 -33.78 12.77
CA THR A 224 -14.49 -34.63 13.88
C THR A 224 -14.78 -33.80 15.13
N LYS A 225 -14.04 -32.71 15.34
CA LYS A 225 -14.23 -31.74 16.43
C LYS A 225 -15.29 -30.68 16.12
N SER A 226 -15.89 -30.67 14.93
CA SER A 226 -16.85 -29.65 14.55
C SER A 226 -18.07 -29.72 15.46
N VAL A 227 -18.41 -28.59 16.07
CA VAL A 227 -19.57 -28.45 16.97
C VAL A 227 -20.86 -28.14 16.20
N VAL A 228 -20.79 -28.12 14.86
CA VAL A 228 -21.94 -27.90 13.99
C VAL A 228 -23.00 -28.96 14.30
N SER A 229 -24.04 -28.49 14.98
CA SER A 229 -25.18 -29.27 15.42
C SER A 229 -26.40 -28.37 15.31
N LYS A 230 -27.39 -28.71 14.46
CA LYS A 230 -28.65 -27.93 14.37
C LYS A 230 -29.79 -28.67 13.66
N LYS A 231 -31.00 -28.12 13.87
CA LYS A 231 -32.27 -28.79 14.20
C LYS A 231 -33.18 -29.29 13.05
N ASN A 232 -32.96 -28.91 11.80
CA ASN A 232 -33.87 -29.25 10.70
C ASN A 232 -33.10 -29.81 9.51
N ASP A 233 -33.74 -30.71 8.76
CA ASP A 233 -33.24 -31.21 7.48
C ASP A 233 -33.19 -30.12 6.38
N PHE A 234 -33.34 -28.83 6.68
CA PHE A 234 -33.35 -27.76 5.67
C PHE A 234 -32.71 -26.49 6.25
N ILE A 235 -31.76 -25.89 5.53
CA ILE A 235 -31.01 -24.69 5.95
C ILE A 235 -30.88 -23.76 4.76
N SER A 236 -31.39 -22.54 4.87
CA SER A 236 -31.19 -21.49 3.86
C SER A 236 -29.78 -20.88 3.95
N ILE A 237 -29.31 -20.24 2.87
CA ILE A 237 -27.95 -19.66 2.83
C ILE A 237 -27.76 -18.59 3.91
N LYS A 238 -28.85 -17.90 4.28
CA LYS A 238 -28.88 -16.88 5.33
C LYS A 238 -28.77 -17.46 6.74
N GLU A 239 -29.09 -18.73 6.91
CA GLU A 239 -28.98 -19.47 8.17
C GLU A 239 -27.61 -20.14 8.33
N THR A 240 -26.74 -20.04 7.32
CA THR A 240 -25.35 -20.52 7.39
C THR A 240 -24.41 -19.48 7.99
N ASP A 241 -23.24 -19.94 8.43
CA ASP A 241 -22.13 -19.08 8.84
C ASP A 241 -21.34 -18.48 7.66
N LEU A 242 -21.86 -18.53 6.43
CA LEU A 242 -21.15 -18.05 5.24
C LEU A 242 -20.74 -16.56 5.35
N TYR A 243 -21.56 -15.73 6.00
CA TYR A 243 -21.20 -14.33 6.29
C TYR A 243 -19.95 -14.21 7.19
N ILE A 244 -19.72 -15.18 8.09
CA ILE A 244 -18.50 -15.27 8.91
C ILE A 244 -17.30 -15.61 8.02
N TYR A 245 -17.47 -16.48 7.03
CA TYR A 245 -16.38 -16.92 6.16
C TYR A 245 -15.90 -15.78 5.27
N TYR A 246 -16.83 -15.07 4.62
CA TYR A 246 -16.53 -13.82 3.92
C TYR A 246 -15.84 -12.79 4.84
N THR A 247 -16.37 -12.59 6.04
CA THR A 247 -15.76 -11.65 7.00
C THR A 247 -14.36 -12.11 7.43
N ASN A 248 -14.06 -13.41 7.50
CA ASN A 248 -12.71 -13.88 7.81
C ASN A 248 -11.77 -13.79 6.59
N ARG A 249 -12.23 -14.15 5.39
CA ARG A 249 -11.46 -14.01 4.15
C ARG A 249 -11.13 -12.56 3.83
N SER A 250 -12.09 -11.64 4.07
CA SER A 250 -11.85 -10.19 3.98
C SER A 250 -10.69 -9.74 4.85
N PHE A 251 -10.42 -10.41 5.97
CA PHE A 251 -9.28 -10.07 6.81
C PHE A 251 -7.96 -10.49 6.20
N CYS A 252 -7.92 -11.68 5.57
CA CYS A 252 -6.77 -12.09 4.77
C CYS A 252 -6.51 -11.09 3.66
N HIS A 253 -7.56 -10.65 2.95
CA HIS A 253 -7.45 -9.61 1.93
C HIS A 253 -6.86 -8.31 2.49
N MET A 254 -7.26 -7.86 3.69
CA MET A 254 -6.64 -6.68 4.32
C MET A 254 -5.16 -6.89 4.63
N LYS A 255 -4.76 -8.07 5.13
CA LYS A 255 -3.36 -8.40 5.43
C LYS A 255 -2.51 -8.56 4.16
N LEU A 256 -3.14 -8.88 3.03
CA LEU A 256 -2.57 -8.95 1.69
C LEU A 256 -2.83 -7.68 0.86
N GLU A 257 -3.26 -6.59 1.51
CA GLU A 257 -3.44 -5.26 0.90
C GLU A 257 -4.42 -5.20 -0.27
N SER A 258 -5.28 -6.21 -0.36
CA SER A 258 -6.36 -6.30 -1.31
C SER A 258 -7.62 -5.68 -0.72
N TYR A 259 -7.57 -4.39 -0.37
CA TYR A 259 -8.65 -3.70 0.35
C TYR A 259 -9.97 -3.65 -0.43
N GLY A 260 -9.91 -3.56 -1.76
CA GLY A 260 -11.07 -3.65 -2.65
C GLY A 260 -11.75 -5.02 -2.57
N LEU A 261 -10.97 -6.11 -2.63
CA LEU A 261 -11.52 -7.48 -2.44
C LEU A 261 -12.06 -7.69 -1.03
N SER A 262 -11.41 -7.10 -0.02
CA SER A 262 -11.91 -7.11 1.36
C SER A 262 -13.30 -6.48 1.45
N ILE A 263 -13.47 -5.29 0.86
CA ILE A 263 -14.76 -4.58 0.82
C ILE A 263 -15.83 -5.40 0.10
N GLN A 264 -15.50 -6.05 -1.02
CA GLN A 264 -16.43 -6.91 -1.76
C GLN A 264 -16.91 -8.10 -0.92
N ASP A 265 -15.99 -8.82 -0.25
CA ASP A 265 -16.35 -9.91 0.66
C ASP A 265 -17.26 -9.43 1.79
N ILE A 266 -16.95 -8.26 2.35
CA ILE A 266 -17.73 -7.68 3.43
C ILE A 266 -19.12 -7.28 2.96
N ASP A 267 -19.27 -6.79 1.73
CA ASP A 267 -20.57 -6.50 1.15
C ASP A 267 -21.42 -7.75 0.93
N GLU A 268 -20.81 -8.86 0.50
CA GLU A 268 -21.49 -10.15 0.46
C GLU A 268 -21.89 -10.63 1.86
N ALA A 269 -21.03 -10.44 2.87
CA ALA A 269 -21.37 -10.76 4.27
C ALA A 269 -22.55 -9.93 4.80
N ILE A 270 -22.59 -8.62 4.47
CA ILE A 270 -23.68 -7.72 4.89
C ILE A 270 -25.00 -8.07 4.19
N LYS A 271 -24.97 -8.45 2.91
CA LYS A 271 -26.15 -8.94 2.18
C LYS A 271 -26.76 -10.17 2.86
N LEU A 272 -25.92 -11.08 3.36
CA LEU A 272 -26.35 -12.30 4.06
C LEU A 272 -26.86 -12.00 5.48
N ASN A 273 -26.14 -11.17 6.24
CA ASN A 273 -26.51 -10.78 7.60
C ASN A 273 -26.29 -9.27 7.86
N PRO A 274 -27.32 -8.43 7.67
CA PRO A 274 -27.22 -6.98 7.85
C PRO A 274 -26.98 -6.52 9.30
N PHE A 275 -27.12 -7.42 10.29
CA PHE A 275 -26.94 -7.13 11.71
C PHE A 275 -25.57 -7.57 12.24
N TYR A 276 -24.70 -8.13 11.39
CA TYR A 276 -23.39 -8.59 11.80
C TYR A 276 -22.40 -7.42 11.93
N ALA A 277 -22.29 -6.85 13.13
CA ALA A 277 -21.47 -5.68 13.41
C ALA A 277 -19.99 -5.83 13.01
N LYS A 278 -19.42 -7.05 13.11
CA LYS A 278 -18.03 -7.31 12.73
C LYS A 278 -17.77 -7.04 11.24
N ALA A 279 -18.75 -7.28 10.36
CA ALA A 279 -18.61 -6.98 8.93
C ALA A 279 -18.43 -5.48 8.71
N TYR A 280 -19.30 -4.63 9.30
CA TYR A 280 -19.15 -3.17 9.21
C TYR A 280 -17.85 -2.67 9.85
N TYR A 281 -17.40 -3.27 10.95
CA TYR A 281 -16.12 -2.93 11.56
C TYR A 281 -14.96 -3.18 10.58
N ARG A 282 -14.91 -4.36 9.97
CA ARG A 282 -13.90 -4.66 8.95
C ARG A 282 -14.01 -3.77 7.72
N LYS A 283 -15.23 -3.39 7.32
CA LYS A 283 -15.45 -2.46 6.20
C LYS A 283 -14.85 -1.11 6.51
N GLY A 284 -15.12 -0.61 7.71
CA GLY A 284 -14.57 0.64 8.22
C GLY A 284 -13.05 0.62 8.26
N CYS A 285 -12.44 -0.48 8.72
CA CYS A 285 -10.99 -0.64 8.68
C CYS A 285 -10.42 -0.71 7.25
N SER A 286 -11.11 -1.34 6.30
CA SER A 286 -10.67 -1.41 4.90
C SER A 286 -10.70 -0.03 4.22
N TYR A 287 -11.77 0.74 4.44
CA TYR A 287 -11.83 2.13 3.98
C TYR A 287 -10.79 3.02 4.65
N LEU A 288 -10.51 2.77 5.93
CA LEU A 288 -9.45 3.49 6.63
C LEU A 288 -8.10 3.27 5.95
N LEU A 289 -7.75 2.01 5.63
CA LEU A 289 -6.52 1.65 4.91
C LEU A 289 -6.44 2.28 3.51
N LEU A 290 -7.59 2.57 2.90
CA LEU A 290 -7.73 3.33 1.66
C LEU A 290 -7.67 4.86 1.84
N SER A 291 -7.46 5.36 3.06
CA SER A 291 -7.61 6.78 3.41
C SER A 291 -9.00 7.38 3.14
N ASP A 292 -10.03 6.55 2.87
CA ASP A 292 -11.43 6.99 2.76
C ASP A 292 -12.05 7.13 4.15
N LEU A 293 -11.67 8.23 4.81
CA LEU A 293 -12.11 8.54 6.17
C LEU A 293 -13.63 8.74 6.27
N LYS A 294 -14.28 9.14 5.18
CA LYS A 294 -15.74 9.36 5.15
C LYS A 294 -16.47 8.03 5.20
N SER A 295 -16.18 7.13 4.26
CA SER A 295 -16.79 5.80 4.23
C SER A 295 -16.42 4.98 5.48
N ALA A 296 -15.18 5.13 5.99
CA ALA A 296 -14.77 4.54 7.27
C ALA A 296 -15.65 5.03 8.44
N SER A 297 -15.87 6.35 8.53
CA SER A 297 -16.71 6.95 9.57
C SER A 297 -18.14 6.43 9.54
N GLU A 298 -18.74 6.29 8.36
CA GLU A 298 -20.10 5.76 8.19
C GLU A 298 -20.20 4.31 8.67
N CYS A 299 -19.18 3.50 8.35
CA CYS A 299 -19.09 2.11 8.81
C CYS A 299 -19.00 2.01 10.33
N PHE A 300 -18.11 2.77 10.98
CA PHE A 300 -18.00 2.76 12.45
C PHE A 300 -19.25 3.29 13.14
N GLN A 301 -19.95 4.28 12.56
CA GLN A 301 -21.26 4.70 13.06
C GLN A 301 -22.28 3.56 12.99
N LYS A 302 -22.27 2.78 11.92
CA LYS A 302 -23.15 1.61 11.80
C LYS A 302 -22.82 0.53 12.82
N VAL A 303 -21.54 0.30 13.13
CA VAL A 303 -21.14 -0.60 14.24
C VAL A 303 -21.73 -0.13 15.56
N LEU A 304 -21.59 1.16 15.89
CA LEU A 304 -22.08 1.74 17.15
C LEU A 304 -23.62 1.76 17.27
N LYS A 305 -24.33 1.67 16.14
CA LYS A 305 -25.80 1.47 16.13
C LYS A 305 -26.18 0.02 16.46
N LEU A 306 -25.30 -0.94 16.17
CA LEU A 306 -25.54 -2.38 16.39
C LEU A 306 -24.96 -2.87 17.73
N THR A 307 -23.87 -2.26 18.20
CA THR A 307 -23.12 -2.68 19.39
C THR A 307 -22.55 -1.47 20.14
N LYS A 308 -22.06 -1.69 21.37
CA LYS A 308 -21.34 -0.67 22.16
C LYS A 308 -19.82 -0.86 22.08
N ASP A 309 -19.29 -1.05 20.87
CA ASP A 309 -17.86 -1.32 20.66
C ASP A 309 -17.00 -0.06 20.88
N LYS A 310 -16.18 -0.07 21.93
CA LYS A 310 -15.33 1.07 22.31
C LYS A 310 -14.27 1.40 21.25
N ASN A 311 -13.75 0.38 20.56
CA ASN A 311 -12.73 0.58 19.52
C ASN A 311 -13.30 1.36 18.32
N SER A 312 -14.53 1.03 17.90
CA SER A 312 -15.26 1.76 16.87
C SER A 312 -15.53 3.20 17.26
N GLU A 313 -15.82 3.47 18.54
CA GLU A 313 -16.01 4.83 19.04
C GLU A 313 -14.72 5.67 18.92
N ILE A 314 -13.59 5.09 19.32
CA ILE A 314 -12.27 5.73 19.22
C ILE A 314 -11.92 6.00 17.74
N LYS A 315 -12.04 4.98 16.88
CA LYS A 315 -11.75 5.12 15.45
C LYS A 315 -12.66 6.15 14.78
N LEU A 316 -13.95 6.17 15.11
CA LEU A 316 -14.90 7.17 14.58
C LEU A 316 -14.49 8.60 14.97
N LYS A 317 -14.14 8.83 16.24
CA LYS A 317 -13.68 10.15 16.72
C LYS A 317 -12.43 10.60 15.97
N GLN A 318 -11.49 9.68 15.78
CA GLN A 318 -10.25 9.94 15.04
C GLN A 318 -10.48 10.20 13.55
N CYS A 319 -11.35 9.43 12.87
CA CYS A 319 -11.71 9.68 11.47
C CYS A 319 -12.31 11.07 11.29
N LYS A 320 -13.23 11.47 12.19
CA LYS A 320 -13.83 12.81 12.16
C LYS A 320 -12.80 13.92 12.37
N LYS A 321 -11.83 13.71 13.27
CA LYS A 321 -10.72 14.65 13.49
C LYS A 321 -9.88 14.80 12.22
N LEU A 322 -9.46 13.70 11.61
CA LEU A 322 -8.66 13.73 10.38
C LEU A 322 -9.42 14.34 9.19
N LEU A 323 -10.72 14.06 9.05
CA LEU A 323 -11.56 14.71 8.03
C LEU A 323 -11.62 16.22 8.22
N PHE A 324 -11.78 16.67 9.46
CA PHE A 324 -11.74 18.09 9.78
C PHE A 324 -10.39 18.71 9.42
N GLU A 325 -9.28 18.05 9.78
CA GLU A 325 -7.93 18.49 9.42
C GLU A 325 -7.71 18.53 7.90
N GLN A 326 -8.19 17.54 7.13
CA GLN A 326 -8.15 17.54 5.67
C GLN A 326 -8.95 18.69 5.07
N HIS A 327 -10.17 18.94 5.55
CA HIS A 327 -10.99 20.06 5.09
C HIS A 327 -10.36 21.41 5.44
N PHE A 328 -9.80 21.53 6.64
CA PHE A 328 -9.09 22.72 7.09
C PHE A 328 -7.82 22.97 6.26
N GLN A 329 -7.05 21.92 5.98
CA GLN A 329 -5.86 21.98 5.15
C GLN A 329 -6.20 22.38 3.71
N LYS A 330 -7.21 21.76 3.08
CA LYS A 330 -7.70 22.16 1.75
C LYS A 330 -8.18 23.62 1.71
N ALA A 331 -8.81 24.09 2.80
CA ALA A 331 -9.22 25.49 2.91
C ALA A 331 -8.02 26.45 3.00
N ILE A 332 -6.92 26.03 3.63
CA ILE A 332 -5.65 26.79 3.68
C ILE A 332 -4.88 26.71 2.37
N GLU A 333 -4.88 25.57 1.67
CA GLU A 333 -4.16 25.37 0.40
C GLU A 333 -4.67 26.27 -0.73
N LEU A 334 -5.91 26.77 -0.64
CA LEU A 334 -6.42 27.82 -1.53
C LEU A 334 -5.65 29.14 -1.39
N GLU A 335 -4.92 29.35 -0.30
CA GLU A 335 -3.88 30.37 -0.18
C GLU A 335 -2.56 29.75 -0.68
N GLN A 336 -2.06 30.17 -1.84
CA GLN A 336 -0.78 29.67 -2.39
C GLN A 336 0.38 29.88 -1.40
N LYS A 337 0.66 28.88 -0.57
CA LYS A 337 1.87 28.83 0.24
C LYS A 337 3.03 28.37 -0.62
N MET A 338 4.14 29.09 -0.52
CA MET A 338 5.40 28.64 -1.11
C MET A 338 5.76 27.26 -0.53
N PRO A 339 6.20 26.30 -1.35
CA PRO A 339 6.70 25.01 -0.89
C PRO A 339 7.77 25.16 0.19
N TYR A 340 7.87 24.19 1.10
CA TYR A 340 8.76 24.32 2.26
C TYR A 340 10.23 24.42 1.82
N TYR A 341 10.62 23.68 0.79
CA TYR A 341 11.99 23.75 0.23
C TYR A 341 12.40 25.16 -0.25
N GLN A 342 11.45 26.04 -0.60
CA GLN A 342 11.74 27.42 -1.01
C GLN A 342 11.91 28.37 0.18
N THR A 343 11.29 28.05 1.31
CA THR A 343 11.27 28.91 2.51
C THR A 343 12.29 28.48 3.56
N LEU A 344 12.85 27.28 3.43
CA LEU A 344 13.84 26.74 4.35
C LEU A 344 15.16 27.49 4.30
N VAL A 345 15.52 28.16 5.40
CA VAL A 345 16.81 28.83 5.57
C VAL A 345 17.80 27.88 6.25
N LEU A 346 18.65 27.22 5.46
CA LEU A 346 19.58 26.19 5.96
C LEU A 346 20.55 26.72 7.04
N ASP A 347 20.98 27.98 6.94
CA ASP A 347 21.90 28.62 7.89
C ASP A 347 21.30 28.83 9.28
N SER A 348 19.97 28.82 9.39
CA SER A 348 19.28 28.88 10.68
C SER A 348 19.40 27.58 11.49
N LEU A 349 19.72 26.46 10.83
CA LEU A 349 19.91 25.17 11.47
C LEU A 349 21.34 25.02 11.98
N LYS A 350 21.49 24.38 13.14
CA LYS A 350 22.78 24.11 13.79
C LYS A 350 23.23 22.67 13.53
N ILE A 351 24.53 22.44 13.60
CA ILE A 351 25.10 21.09 13.74
C ILE A 351 25.01 20.75 15.23
N GLU A 352 24.27 19.71 15.56
CA GLU A 352 23.98 19.28 16.94
C GLU A 352 25.03 18.28 17.43
N ASN A 353 25.52 17.42 16.54
CA ASN A 353 26.53 16.42 16.81
C ASN A 353 27.71 16.55 15.82
N ASN A 354 28.88 16.96 16.30
CA ASN A 354 30.08 17.08 15.46
C ASN A 354 30.74 15.73 15.13
N ASP A 355 30.41 14.67 15.86
CA ASP A 355 30.92 13.33 15.60
C ASP A 355 30.18 12.66 14.42
N ALA A 356 28.96 13.10 14.13
CA ALA A 356 28.20 12.65 12.98
C ALA A 356 28.82 13.16 11.67
N PRO A 357 28.79 12.38 10.57
CA PRO A 357 29.25 12.85 9.27
C PRO A 357 28.60 14.17 8.87
N ILE A 358 29.42 15.13 8.46
CA ILE A 358 28.97 16.46 8.02
C ILE A 358 28.90 16.47 6.50
N TYR A 359 27.73 16.81 5.96
CA TYR A 359 27.51 16.89 4.53
C TYR A 359 28.29 18.07 3.94
N ASP A 360 29.25 17.75 3.08
CA ASP A 360 30.06 18.72 2.33
C ASP A 360 29.91 18.44 0.83
N ARG A 361 29.34 19.42 0.12
CA ARG A 361 29.09 19.38 -1.32
C ARG A 361 30.37 19.20 -2.13
N ASN A 362 31.51 19.67 -1.63
CA ASN A 362 32.79 19.60 -2.34
C ASN A 362 33.48 18.24 -2.17
N ASN A 363 32.98 17.40 -1.27
CA ASN A 363 33.61 16.12 -0.93
C ASN A 363 32.59 14.97 -0.97
N LEU A 364 31.75 14.95 -2.00
CA LEU A 364 30.78 13.88 -2.25
C LEU A 364 31.41 12.77 -3.08
N ASN A 365 31.70 11.65 -2.43
CA ASN A 365 32.24 10.45 -3.05
C ASN A 365 31.74 9.20 -2.31
N ILE A 366 32.11 8.03 -2.82
CA ILE A 366 31.71 6.74 -2.24
C ILE A 366 32.17 6.56 -0.79
N ASP A 367 33.31 7.12 -0.40
CA ASP A 367 33.81 7.01 0.97
C ASP A 367 32.95 7.82 1.94
N PHE A 368 32.46 8.98 1.51
CA PHE A 368 31.48 9.75 2.28
C PHE A 368 30.16 8.98 2.45
N LEU A 369 29.65 8.34 1.39
CA LEU A 369 28.45 7.50 1.48
C LEU A 369 28.64 6.37 2.49
N LYS A 370 29.75 5.62 2.39
CA LYS A 370 30.07 4.53 3.33
C LYS A 370 30.19 5.04 4.76
N LYS A 371 30.85 6.18 4.97
CA LYS A 371 30.94 6.81 6.30
C LYS A 371 29.57 7.16 6.87
N VAL A 372 28.64 7.66 6.04
CA VAL A 372 27.25 7.92 6.47
C VAL A 372 26.54 6.62 6.79
N VAL A 373 26.67 5.60 5.94
CA VAL A 373 26.08 4.26 6.16
C VAL A 373 26.56 3.65 7.47
N ASP A 374 27.87 3.62 7.71
CA ASP A 374 28.45 3.06 8.93
C ASP A 374 27.90 3.76 10.18
N TYR A 375 27.72 5.08 10.11
CA TYR A 375 27.17 5.88 11.20
C TYR A 375 25.67 5.57 11.44
N ILE A 376 24.82 5.68 10.40
CA ILE A 376 23.37 5.49 10.57
C ILE A 376 22.96 4.02 10.74
N SER A 377 23.86 3.06 10.49
CA SER A 377 23.65 1.63 10.80
C SER A 377 23.64 1.33 12.30
N VAL A 378 24.18 2.23 13.12
CA VAL A 378 24.21 2.07 14.57
C VAL A 378 22.86 2.51 15.16
N PRO A 379 22.18 1.66 15.95
CA PRO A 379 20.90 2.00 16.55
C PRO A 379 20.95 3.34 17.32
N ASN A 380 19.92 4.16 17.13
CA ASN A 380 19.76 5.50 17.71
C ASN A 380 20.73 6.58 17.21
N GLN A 381 21.67 6.27 16.31
CA GLN A 381 22.44 7.30 15.60
C GLN A 381 21.61 7.87 14.45
N LYS A 382 21.62 9.20 14.32
CA LYS A 382 20.93 9.91 13.25
C LYS A 382 21.82 11.02 12.70
N LEU A 383 21.77 11.23 11.39
CA LEU A 383 22.52 12.31 10.76
C LEU A 383 22.00 13.68 11.26
N ASN A 384 22.87 14.69 11.36
CA ASN A 384 22.44 16.04 11.74
C ASN A 384 21.29 16.53 10.84
N LYS A 385 20.25 17.11 11.44
CA LYS A 385 19.09 17.64 10.70
C LYS A 385 19.50 18.63 9.60
N LYS A 386 20.47 19.51 9.87
CA LYS A 386 21.03 20.43 8.87
C LYS A 386 21.58 19.68 7.66
N CYS A 387 22.32 18.59 7.87
CA CYS A 387 22.86 17.76 6.79
C CYS A 387 21.73 17.11 5.97
N VAL A 388 20.73 16.51 6.64
CA VAL A 388 19.58 15.90 5.95
C VAL A 388 18.84 16.95 5.11
N CYS A 389 18.56 18.12 5.68
CA CYS A 389 17.94 19.22 4.94
C CYS A 389 18.76 19.63 3.71
N ALA A 390 20.09 19.75 3.85
CA ALA A 390 20.97 20.09 2.74
C ALA A 390 20.95 19.04 1.62
N ILE A 391 21.00 17.74 1.99
CA ILE A 391 20.91 16.62 1.06
C ILE A 391 19.59 16.68 0.29
N VAL A 392 18.46 16.85 0.98
CA VAL A 392 17.14 16.87 0.33
C VAL A 392 16.99 18.09 -0.59
N LEU A 393 17.48 19.27 -0.19
CA LEU A 393 17.49 20.47 -1.05
C LEU A 393 18.29 20.26 -2.34
N ASP A 394 19.46 19.64 -2.24
CA ASP A 394 20.31 19.37 -3.40
C ASP A 394 19.69 18.29 -4.30
N VAL A 395 19.03 17.27 -3.73
CA VAL A 395 18.25 16.28 -4.49
C VAL A 395 17.07 16.93 -5.19
N ILE A 396 16.31 17.82 -4.55
CA ILE A 396 15.22 18.57 -5.19
C ILE A 396 15.75 19.32 -6.41
N LYS A 397 16.88 20.01 -6.28
CA LYS A 397 17.50 20.73 -7.39
C LYS A 397 17.82 19.79 -8.55
N LEU A 398 18.39 18.62 -8.27
CA LEU A 398 18.71 17.62 -9.29
C LEU A 398 17.44 17.05 -9.94
N LEU A 399 16.47 16.60 -9.15
CA LEU A 399 15.26 15.92 -9.65
C LEU A 399 14.39 16.84 -10.50
N LYS A 400 14.38 18.15 -10.25
CA LYS A 400 13.69 19.16 -11.07
C LYS A 400 14.18 19.20 -12.53
N GLU A 401 15.46 18.95 -12.75
CA GLU A 401 16.05 18.93 -14.09
C GLU A 401 15.70 17.64 -14.85
N LEU A 402 15.19 16.62 -14.16
CA LEU A 402 14.82 15.36 -14.80
C LEU A 402 13.44 15.45 -15.47
N PRO A 403 13.25 14.80 -16.63
CA PRO A 403 11.94 14.62 -17.22
C PRO A 403 11.06 13.67 -16.41
N THR A 404 9.76 13.67 -16.67
CA THR A 404 8.82 12.73 -16.05
C THR A 404 9.06 11.29 -16.53
N LEU A 405 9.41 11.12 -17.81
CA LEU A 405 9.85 9.86 -18.41
C LEU A 405 11.34 9.94 -18.76
N VAL A 406 12.18 9.13 -18.11
CA VAL A 406 13.63 9.16 -18.32
C VAL A 406 14.07 8.06 -19.27
N TYR A 407 14.85 8.39 -20.31
CA TYR A 407 15.42 7.41 -21.23
C TYR A 407 16.84 7.03 -20.82
N LEU A 408 17.10 5.74 -20.65
CA LEU A 408 18.43 5.18 -20.37
C LEU A 408 18.86 4.28 -21.53
N ASN A 409 20.13 4.36 -21.92
CA ASN A 409 20.72 3.46 -22.92
C ASN A 409 22.06 2.97 -22.37
N LEU A 410 22.18 1.66 -22.19
CA LEU A 410 23.39 1.05 -21.66
C LEU A 410 24.40 0.79 -22.78
N GLN A 411 25.65 1.14 -22.55
CA GLN A 411 26.75 0.69 -23.39
C GLN A 411 27.01 -0.81 -23.20
N PRO A 412 27.66 -1.51 -24.15
CA PRO A 412 27.84 -2.97 -24.09
C PRO A 412 28.49 -3.52 -22.82
N ASP A 413 29.34 -2.74 -22.15
CA ASP A 413 30.05 -3.08 -20.91
C ASP A 413 29.37 -2.53 -19.64
N GLU A 414 28.35 -1.69 -19.77
CA GLU A 414 27.59 -1.16 -18.64
C GLU A 414 26.56 -2.15 -18.12
N THR A 415 26.32 -2.08 -16.81
CA THR A 415 25.27 -2.84 -16.14
C THR A 415 24.31 -1.93 -15.40
N LEU A 416 23.03 -2.29 -15.43
CA LEU A 416 21.98 -1.68 -14.60
C LEU A 416 21.33 -2.75 -13.75
N THR A 417 21.32 -2.54 -12.44
CA THR A 417 20.55 -3.33 -11.49
C THR A 417 19.24 -2.61 -11.17
N ILE A 418 18.10 -3.26 -11.38
CA ILE A 418 16.79 -2.76 -11.01
C ILE A 418 16.34 -3.46 -9.73
N CYS A 419 16.17 -2.66 -8.67
CA CYS A 419 15.55 -3.08 -7.42
C CYS A 419 14.09 -2.65 -7.42
N GLY A 420 13.22 -3.48 -6.85
CA GLY A 420 11.85 -3.10 -6.52
C GLY A 420 11.77 -2.39 -5.17
N ASP A 421 10.65 -2.59 -4.49
CA ASP A 421 10.31 -1.98 -3.21
C ASP A 421 11.34 -2.35 -2.13
N ILE A 422 11.67 -1.37 -1.26
CA ILE A 422 12.60 -1.53 -0.13
C ILE A 422 11.90 -1.33 1.20
N HIS A 423 10.90 -0.44 1.27
CA HIS A 423 10.04 -0.23 2.44
C HIS A 423 10.78 -0.11 3.78
N GLY A 424 11.78 0.77 3.86
CA GLY A 424 12.49 1.02 5.11
C GLY A 424 13.27 -0.17 5.66
N GLN A 425 13.53 -1.22 4.87
CA GLN A 425 14.40 -2.35 5.24
C GLN A 425 15.88 -2.01 4.97
N PHE A 426 16.42 -1.07 5.74
CA PHE A 426 17.78 -0.53 5.54
C PHE A 426 18.87 -1.61 5.53
N TYR A 427 18.79 -2.60 6.42
CA TYR A 427 19.81 -3.65 6.51
C TYR A 427 19.78 -4.59 5.30
N ASP A 428 18.61 -4.82 4.72
CA ASP A 428 18.48 -5.59 3.46
C ASP A 428 18.97 -4.78 2.26
N LEU A 429 18.76 -3.46 2.25
CA LEU A 429 19.38 -2.57 1.26
C LEU A 429 20.92 -2.67 1.30
N LEU A 430 21.53 -2.71 2.49
CA LEU A 430 22.97 -2.95 2.62
C LEU A 430 23.37 -4.36 2.18
N ASN A 431 22.51 -5.36 2.38
CA ASN A 431 22.74 -6.70 1.88
C ASN A 431 22.78 -6.73 0.33
N ILE A 432 21.89 -5.98 -0.35
CA ILE A 432 21.95 -5.81 -1.81
C ILE A 432 23.32 -5.23 -2.22
N MET A 433 23.83 -4.22 -1.49
CA MET A 433 25.15 -3.65 -1.77
C MET A 433 26.29 -4.64 -1.51
N ASN A 434 26.16 -5.53 -0.53
CA ASN A 434 27.14 -6.58 -0.28
C ASN A 434 27.15 -7.65 -1.39
N ILE A 435 25.98 -7.99 -1.92
CA ILE A 435 25.82 -8.99 -2.98
C ILE A 435 26.26 -8.44 -4.33
N ASN A 436 25.79 -7.24 -4.69
CA ASN A 436 25.93 -6.68 -6.05
C ASN A 436 26.87 -5.47 -6.12
N GLY A 437 27.52 -5.10 -5.03
CA GLY A 437 28.44 -3.97 -4.94
C GLY A 437 27.72 -2.62 -4.81
N TYR A 438 28.40 -1.63 -4.26
CA TYR A 438 27.87 -0.25 -4.19
C TYR A 438 27.71 0.38 -5.59
N PRO A 439 26.88 1.43 -5.72
CA PRO A 439 26.80 2.21 -6.95
C PRO A 439 28.15 2.77 -7.36
N SER A 440 28.41 2.79 -8.66
CA SER A 440 29.59 3.38 -9.28
C SER A 440 29.31 3.71 -10.75
N GLU A 441 30.26 4.36 -11.43
CA GLU A 441 30.16 4.63 -12.88
C GLU A 441 29.95 3.36 -13.72
N LYS A 442 30.36 2.19 -13.23
CA LYS A 442 30.20 0.88 -13.90
C LYS A 442 29.11 0.00 -13.31
N ASN A 443 28.50 0.42 -12.21
CA ASN A 443 27.47 -0.35 -11.49
C ASN A 443 26.28 0.56 -11.19
N SER A 444 25.40 0.71 -12.19
CA SER A 444 24.22 1.56 -12.09
C SER A 444 23.08 0.84 -11.38
N TYR A 445 22.25 1.61 -10.69
CA TYR A 445 21.06 1.13 -9.99
C TYR A 445 19.83 1.95 -10.38
N LEU A 446 18.69 1.28 -10.51
CA LEU A 446 17.36 1.89 -10.50
C LEU A 446 16.56 1.29 -9.34
N PHE A 447 16.14 2.13 -8.40
CA PHE A 447 15.22 1.74 -7.33
C PHE A 447 13.81 2.14 -7.72
N ASN A 448 12.95 1.14 -7.89
CA ASN A 448 11.67 1.30 -8.58
C ASN A 448 10.51 1.63 -7.63
N GLY A 449 10.62 2.75 -6.92
CA GLY A 449 9.63 3.25 -5.95
C GLY A 449 9.58 2.48 -4.63
N ASP A 450 8.76 3.00 -3.71
CA ASP A 450 8.44 2.38 -2.41
C ASP A 450 9.69 2.14 -1.55
N PHE A 451 10.40 3.25 -1.30
CA PHE A 451 11.61 3.29 -0.49
C PHE A 451 11.29 3.30 1.00
N VAL A 452 10.20 3.98 1.36
CA VAL A 452 9.82 4.31 2.73
C VAL A 452 8.54 3.57 3.14
N ASP A 453 8.10 3.83 4.37
CA ASP A 453 6.96 3.23 5.04
C ASP A 453 7.14 1.75 5.36
N ARG A 454 6.28 1.24 6.27
CA ARG A 454 6.28 -0.13 6.79
C ARG A 454 7.49 -0.45 7.64
N GLY A 455 8.66 -0.61 7.04
CA GLY A 455 9.90 -0.84 7.77
C GLY A 455 10.28 0.38 8.61
N SER A 456 10.90 0.12 9.75
CA SER A 456 11.18 1.14 10.77
C SER A 456 12.54 1.85 10.60
N PHE A 457 13.15 1.72 9.42
CA PHE A 457 14.41 2.36 9.03
C PHE A 457 14.28 3.11 7.69
N SER A 458 13.11 3.72 7.44
CA SER A 458 12.82 4.45 6.20
C SER A 458 13.69 5.69 6.03
N VAL A 459 14.02 6.37 7.14
CA VAL A 459 14.90 7.54 7.15
C VAL A 459 16.31 7.16 6.67
N GLU A 460 16.84 6.03 7.13
CA GLU A 460 18.17 5.56 6.73
C GLU A 460 18.21 5.15 5.25
N VAL A 461 17.17 4.45 4.78
CA VAL A 461 17.01 4.09 3.37
C VAL A 461 17.01 5.34 2.49
N ILE A 462 16.16 6.33 2.79
CA ILE A 462 16.04 7.48 1.90
C ILE A 462 17.28 8.37 1.92
N ILE A 463 17.97 8.49 3.06
CA ILE A 463 19.27 9.18 3.15
C ILE A 463 20.31 8.48 2.27
N PHE A 464 20.40 7.15 2.33
CA PHE A 464 21.30 6.37 1.46
C PHE A 464 21.00 6.64 -0.02
N LEU A 465 19.74 6.50 -0.43
CA LEU A 465 19.34 6.64 -1.83
C LEU A 465 19.58 8.05 -2.36
N TYR A 466 19.30 9.07 -1.55
CA TYR A 466 19.52 10.47 -1.93
C TYR A 466 21.00 10.82 -2.05
N LEU A 467 21.83 10.36 -1.10
CA LEU A 467 23.28 10.54 -1.22
C LEU A 467 23.86 9.78 -2.40
N ALA A 468 23.45 8.53 -2.62
CA ALA A 468 23.87 7.74 -3.78
C ALA A 468 23.47 8.43 -5.10
N LYS A 469 22.27 9.03 -5.15
CA LYS A 469 21.81 9.83 -6.29
C LYS A 469 22.65 11.09 -6.52
N LEU A 470 23.06 11.79 -5.46
CA LEU A 470 23.90 12.98 -5.58
C LEU A 470 25.34 12.65 -5.98
N ILE A 471 25.90 11.55 -5.47
CA ILE A 471 27.26 11.12 -5.77
C ILE A 471 27.35 10.55 -7.19
N PHE A 472 26.34 9.77 -7.60
CA PHE A 472 26.30 9.12 -8.91
C PHE A 472 25.04 9.52 -9.70
N PRO A 473 24.90 10.80 -10.10
CA PRO A 473 23.67 11.32 -10.69
C PRO A 473 23.26 10.64 -12.00
N ASN A 474 24.22 10.09 -12.74
CA ASN A 474 23.98 9.39 -14.00
C ASN A 474 23.84 7.87 -13.86
N ASN A 475 24.11 7.31 -12.67
CA ASN A 475 24.12 5.85 -12.46
C ASN A 475 23.12 5.39 -11.40
N VAL A 476 22.66 6.28 -10.52
CA VAL A 476 21.58 5.97 -9.56
C VAL A 476 20.30 6.65 -10.04
N HIS A 477 19.25 5.87 -10.16
CA HIS A 477 17.95 6.27 -10.68
C HIS A 477 16.86 5.89 -9.67
N LEU A 478 15.87 6.75 -9.53
CA LEU A 478 14.79 6.61 -8.56
C LEU A 478 13.49 6.90 -9.30
N THR A 479 12.53 5.97 -9.28
CA THR A 479 11.14 6.27 -9.68
C THR A 479 10.29 6.55 -8.45
N ARG A 480 9.20 7.29 -8.63
CA ARG A 480 8.19 7.46 -7.59
C ARG A 480 7.38 6.16 -7.45
N GLY A 481 7.20 5.67 -6.23
CA GLY A 481 6.21 4.67 -5.87
C GLY A 481 4.96 5.29 -5.23
N ASN A 482 3.97 4.47 -4.90
CA ASN A 482 2.78 4.99 -4.22
C ASN A 482 3.08 5.39 -2.78
N HIS A 483 4.13 4.84 -2.15
CA HIS A 483 4.58 5.21 -0.82
C HIS A 483 5.43 6.49 -0.77
N GLU A 484 5.82 7.08 -1.90
CA GLU A 484 6.37 8.44 -1.95
C GLU A 484 5.24 9.49 -2.08
N THR A 485 4.21 9.37 -1.22
CA THR A 485 3.02 10.24 -1.16
C THR A 485 2.63 10.57 0.27
N ASP A 486 2.06 11.76 0.47
CA ASP A 486 1.69 12.27 1.80
C ASP A 486 0.66 11.38 2.49
N ASN A 487 -0.30 10.86 1.70
CA ASN A 487 -1.35 10.00 2.22
C ASN A 487 -0.74 8.71 2.77
N MET A 488 0.13 8.03 2.02
CA MET A 488 0.75 6.80 2.51
C MET A 488 1.67 7.06 3.71
N ASN A 489 2.50 8.10 3.67
CA ASN A 489 3.45 8.41 4.74
C ASN A 489 2.79 8.70 6.08
N LYS A 490 1.62 9.36 6.06
CA LYS A 490 0.79 9.60 7.25
C LYS A 490 0.29 8.30 7.88
N LEU A 491 0.04 7.27 7.07
CA LEU A 491 -0.56 6.03 7.54
C LEU A 491 0.50 5.00 7.96
N TYR A 492 1.52 4.81 7.11
CA TYR A 492 2.34 3.61 7.12
C TYR A 492 3.72 3.77 7.74
N GLY A 493 4.05 4.96 8.24
CA GLY A 493 5.08 5.14 9.26
C GLY A 493 6.13 6.19 8.97
N PHE A 494 6.34 6.61 7.73
CA PHE A 494 7.42 7.54 7.40
C PHE A 494 7.25 8.91 8.08
N LEU A 495 6.03 9.45 8.14
CA LEU A 495 5.76 10.68 8.89
C LEU A 495 6.08 10.49 10.38
N GLY A 496 5.60 9.40 10.99
CA GLY A 496 5.84 9.12 12.40
C GLY A 496 7.33 8.89 12.71
N GLU A 497 8.06 8.28 11.79
CA GLU A 497 9.49 8.02 11.92
C GLU A 497 10.28 9.33 11.88
N LEU A 498 9.93 10.24 10.96
CA LEU A 498 10.50 11.59 10.89
C LEU A 498 10.14 12.44 12.11
N GLN A 499 8.93 12.28 12.66
CA GLN A 499 8.51 12.96 13.90
C GLN A 499 9.35 12.52 15.10
N GLU A 500 9.61 11.22 15.22
CA GLU A 500 10.42 10.67 16.31
C GLU A 500 11.90 11.05 16.14
N LYS A 501 12.44 10.91 14.93
CA LYS A 501 13.87 11.15 14.66
C LYS A 501 14.19 12.64 14.50
N TYR A 502 13.25 13.46 14.04
CA TYR A 502 13.46 14.87 13.71
C TYR A 502 12.25 15.75 14.07
N ASP A 503 11.45 16.15 13.08
CA ASP A 503 10.23 16.96 13.25
C ASP A 503 9.32 16.92 12.01
N ASP A 504 8.09 17.43 12.16
CA ASP A 504 7.07 17.53 11.10
C ASP A 504 7.54 18.29 9.86
N LYS A 505 8.38 19.32 10.06
CA LYS A 505 8.86 20.15 8.97
C LYS A 505 9.76 19.39 8.01
N LEU A 506 10.54 18.42 8.53
CA LEU A 506 11.37 17.60 7.67
C LEU A 506 10.53 16.68 6.77
N HIS A 507 9.37 16.21 7.23
CA HIS A 507 8.43 15.49 6.37
C HIS A 507 7.92 16.37 5.22
N ALA A 508 7.58 17.64 5.47
CA ALA A 508 7.19 18.55 4.40
C ALA A 508 8.30 18.71 3.34
N LEU A 509 9.59 18.71 3.75
CA LEU A 509 10.71 18.78 2.83
C LEU A 509 10.86 17.50 1.96
N PHE A 510 10.68 16.32 2.55
CA PHE A 510 10.68 15.05 1.81
C PHE A 510 9.46 14.90 0.90
N SER A 511 8.28 15.32 1.36
CA SER A 511 7.07 15.40 0.53
C SER A 511 7.31 16.24 -0.73
N ASP A 512 7.92 17.41 -0.55
CA ASP A 512 8.31 18.26 -1.68
C ASP A 512 9.32 17.57 -2.61
N SER A 513 10.29 16.80 -2.09
CA SER A 513 11.24 16.07 -2.94
C SER A 513 10.63 14.90 -3.70
N PHE A 514 9.71 14.17 -3.07
CA PHE A 514 8.99 13.05 -3.68
C PHE A 514 8.18 13.46 -4.92
N LYS A 515 7.61 14.67 -4.91
CA LYS A 515 6.88 15.24 -6.06
C LYS A 515 7.75 15.44 -7.31
N PHE A 516 9.07 15.51 -7.18
CA PHE A 516 9.98 15.67 -8.31
C PHE A 516 10.55 14.34 -8.84
N LEU A 517 10.31 13.21 -8.17
CA LEU A 517 10.76 11.89 -8.65
C LEU A 517 10.12 11.55 -10.02
N PRO A 518 10.89 11.11 -11.02
CA PRO A 518 10.35 10.60 -12.28
C PRO A 518 9.31 9.49 -12.07
N LEU A 519 8.32 9.41 -12.96
CA LEU A 519 7.25 8.41 -12.85
C LEU A 519 7.57 7.11 -13.58
N ALA A 520 8.44 7.17 -14.59
CA ALA A 520 8.80 6.00 -15.38
C ALA A 520 10.16 6.17 -16.07
N TYR A 521 10.72 5.05 -16.49
CA TYR A 521 11.94 4.98 -17.28
C TYR A 521 11.72 4.13 -18.54
N VAL A 522 12.47 4.43 -19.60
CA VAL A 522 12.60 3.57 -20.78
C VAL A 522 14.05 3.17 -20.94
N LEU A 523 14.33 1.89 -20.74
CA LEU A 523 15.67 1.31 -20.91
C LEU A 523 15.83 0.76 -22.34
N ASN A 524 16.95 1.12 -22.98
CA ASN A 524 17.34 0.71 -24.33
C ASN A 524 16.23 0.90 -25.38
N LYS A 525 15.38 1.92 -25.17
CA LYS A 525 14.21 2.25 -26.01
C LYS A 525 13.15 1.14 -26.12
N THR A 526 13.26 0.03 -25.39
CA THR A 526 12.42 -1.16 -25.58
C THR A 526 11.81 -1.69 -24.28
N ILE A 527 12.34 -1.31 -23.12
CA ILE A 527 11.85 -1.78 -21.81
C ILE A 527 11.26 -0.59 -21.07
N PHE A 528 9.97 -0.66 -20.75
CA PHE A 528 9.29 0.34 -19.92
C PHE A 528 9.32 -0.08 -18.45
N ILE A 529 9.67 0.85 -17.57
CA ILE A 529 9.85 0.61 -16.15
C ILE A 529 9.01 1.63 -15.38
N CYS A 530 8.13 1.16 -14.52
CA CYS A 530 7.29 1.98 -13.63
C CYS A 530 7.05 1.22 -12.33
N HIS A 531 6.67 1.89 -11.24
CA HIS A 531 6.41 1.20 -9.97
C HIS A 531 5.13 0.33 -10.03
N GLY A 532 4.00 0.98 -10.33
CA GLY A 532 2.67 0.41 -10.48
C GLY A 532 2.56 -0.38 -11.78
N GLY A 533 1.87 0.15 -12.78
CA GLY A 533 1.68 -0.54 -14.06
C GLY A 533 1.34 0.43 -15.18
N ILE A 534 0.67 -0.06 -16.21
CA ILE A 534 0.34 0.73 -17.39
C ILE A 534 -0.98 1.50 -17.23
N PRO A 535 -1.18 2.64 -17.93
CA PRO A 535 -2.37 3.48 -17.77
C PRO A 535 -3.68 2.83 -18.24
N SER A 536 -4.81 3.19 -17.60
CA SER A 536 -6.17 2.73 -17.96
C SER A 536 -6.59 3.23 -19.33
N LYS A 537 -6.14 4.43 -19.65
CA LYS A 537 -6.36 5.07 -20.92
C LYS A 537 -5.52 4.36 -21.99
N THR A 538 -6.14 3.45 -22.73
CA THR A 538 -5.48 2.55 -23.70
C THR A 538 -4.78 3.25 -24.85
N ASP A 539 -5.13 4.51 -25.11
CA ASP A 539 -4.48 5.33 -26.13
C ASP A 539 -3.26 6.11 -25.61
N THR A 540 -2.85 5.95 -24.36
CA THR A 540 -1.69 6.62 -23.77
C THR A 540 -0.39 6.22 -24.47
N THR A 541 0.39 7.23 -24.87
CA THR A 541 1.74 7.10 -25.45
C THR A 541 2.83 7.46 -24.44
N LEU A 542 4.08 7.11 -24.75
CA LEU A 542 5.24 7.58 -23.98
C LEU A 542 5.32 9.12 -23.94
N GLU A 543 4.94 9.79 -25.03
CA GLU A 543 4.88 11.25 -25.09
C GLU A 543 3.81 11.84 -24.16
N ASP A 544 2.71 11.14 -23.96
CA ASP A 544 1.68 11.56 -23.00
C ASP A 544 2.19 11.43 -21.56
N ILE A 545 2.89 10.34 -21.23
CA ILE A 545 3.53 10.14 -19.93
C ILE A 545 4.58 11.23 -19.66
N GLN A 546 5.39 11.55 -20.68
CA GLN A 546 6.42 12.60 -20.59
C GLN A 546 5.84 13.99 -20.26
N LYS A 547 4.60 14.29 -20.68
CA LYS A 547 3.94 15.58 -20.49
C LYS A 547 3.25 15.75 -19.13
N ILE A 548 3.19 14.69 -18.32
CA ILE A 548 2.57 14.76 -16.99
C ILE A 548 3.37 15.74 -16.12
N ASP A 549 2.68 16.75 -15.60
CA ASP A 549 3.19 17.56 -14.48
C ASP A 549 3.12 16.71 -13.21
N ARG A 550 4.26 16.13 -12.85
CA ARG A 550 4.39 15.23 -11.71
C ARG A 550 4.53 15.94 -10.37
N ASN A 551 4.69 17.27 -10.36
CA ASN A 551 4.93 18.07 -9.16
C ASN A 551 3.63 18.30 -8.35
N THR A 552 2.96 17.22 -8.01
CA THR A 552 1.70 17.18 -7.27
C THR A 552 1.58 15.87 -6.52
N GLU A 553 0.67 15.79 -5.56
CA GLU A 553 0.19 14.50 -5.09
C GLU A 553 -0.66 13.83 -6.19
N PRO A 554 -0.62 12.49 -6.32
CA PRO A 554 -1.48 11.79 -7.27
C PRO A 554 -2.96 12.01 -6.91
N LEU A 555 -3.80 12.16 -7.94
CA LEU A 555 -5.24 12.25 -7.78
C LEU A 555 -5.86 10.86 -7.53
N ASP A 556 -7.17 10.81 -7.29
CA ASP A 556 -7.88 9.53 -7.12
C ASP A 556 -7.92 8.70 -8.42
N GLU A 557 -7.76 9.35 -9.58
CA GLU A 557 -7.75 8.73 -10.91
C GLU A 557 -6.79 9.44 -11.88
N GLY A 558 -6.39 8.73 -12.94
CA GLY A 558 -5.60 9.28 -14.04
C GLY A 558 -4.24 8.62 -14.21
N VAL A 559 -3.54 8.99 -15.30
CA VAL A 559 -2.31 8.32 -15.74
C VAL A 559 -1.24 8.25 -14.66
N MET A 560 -1.03 9.34 -13.90
CA MET A 560 -0.08 9.35 -12.78
C MET A 560 -0.45 8.33 -11.70
N THR A 561 -1.72 8.26 -11.31
CA THR A 561 -2.21 7.30 -10.32
C THR A 561 -2.05 5.88 -10.83
N ASP A 562 -2.35 5.63 -12.10
CA ASP A 562 -2.25 4.31 -12.73
C ASP A 562 -0.81 3.79 -12.75
N LEU A 563 0.16 4.66 -13.06
CA LEU A 563 1.59 4.36 -13.05
C LEU A 563 2.12 3.99 -11.65
N LEU A 564 1.42 4.39 -10.60
CA LEU A 564 1.80 4.13 -9.20
C LEU A 564 0.99 2.97 -8.58
N TRP A 565 -0.23 2.68 -9.04
CA TRP A 565 -1.18 1.82 -8.32
C TRP A 565 -1.75 0.62 -9.10
N SER A 566 -1.61 0.58 -10.42
CA SER A 566 -2.21 -0.51 -11.21
C SER A 566 -1.44 -1.83 -11.05
N ASP A 567 -2.14 -2.95 -11.16
CA ASP A 567 -1.57 -4.29 -11.06
C ASP A 567 -1.86 -5.14 -12.33
N PRO A 568 -0.98 -6.07 -12.72
CA PRO A 568 -1.30 -7.01 -13.78
C PRO A 568 -2.41 -7.99 -13.35
N ASN A 569 -3.13 -8.51 -14.34
CA ASN A 569 -4.10 -9.59 -14.20
C ASN A 569 -3.85 -10.66 -15.27
N GLU A 570 -4.18 -11.91 -14.96
CA GLU A 570 -4.14 -13.02 -15.91
C GLU A 570 -5.27 -12.91 -16.93
N GLU A 571 -6.46 -12.51 -16.47
CA GLU A 571 -7.64 -12.37 -17.32
C GLU A 571 -7.57 -11.11 -18.20
N LYS A 572 -8.15 -11.21 -19.41
CA LYS A 572 -8.18 -10.12 -20.38
C LYS A 572 -9.02 -8.92 -19.93
N GLY A 573 -8.68 -7.75 -20.46
CA GLY A 573 -9.37 -6.48 -20.21
C GLY A 573 -8.97 -5.81 -18.90
N PHE A 574 -9.73 -4.78 -18.51
CA PHE A 574 -9.58 -4.12 -17.22
C PHE A 574 -10.53 -4.72 -16.19
N LYS A 575 -10.06 -4.80 -14.94
CA LYS A 575 -10.94 -5.05 -13.79
C LYS A 575 -10.70 -4.02 -12.68
N PRO A 576 -11.68 -3.79 -11.80
CA PRO A 576 -11.46 -3.02 -10.58
C PRO A 576 -10.24 -3.53 -9.82
N SER A 577 -9.38 -2.61 -9.35
CA SER A 577 -8.19 -2.98 -8.59
C SER A 577 -8.58 -3.71 -7.32
N LYS A 578 -7.86 -4.80 -7.03
CA LYS A 578 -7.96 -5.48 -5.74
C LYS A 578 -7.60 -4.57 -4.57
N ARG A 579 -6.84 -3.49 -4.82
CA ARG A 579 -6.43 -2.49 -3.83
C ARG A 579 -7.52 -1.49 -3.51
N GLY A 580 -8.53 -1.33 -4.37
CA GLY A 580 -9.58 -0.30 -4.22
C GLY A 580 -9.23 1.07 -4.81
N ILE A 581 -8.03 1.22 -5.39
CA ILE A 581 -7.58 2.37 -6.19
C ILE A 581 -6.86 1.86 -7.44
N GLY A 582 -7.04 2.55 -8.57
CA GLY A 582 -6.58 2.10 -9.88
C GLY A 582 -7.38 0.92 -10.42
N PHE A 583 -6.76 0.13 -11.31
CA PHE A 583 -7.35 -1.07 -11.93
C PHE A 583 -6.30 -2.18 -12.00
N SER A 584 -6.78 -3.38 -12.31
CA SER A 584 -5.95 -4.46 -12.82
C SER A 584 -6.08 -4.59 -14.33
N PHE A 585 -5.01 -4.93 -15.04
CA PHE A 585 -4.97 -4.99 -16.50
C PHE A 585 -4.51 -6.35 -17.04
N GLY A 586 -5.24 -6.86 -18.01
CA GLY A 586 -4.98 -8.14 -18.65
C GLY A 586 -3.85 -8.12 -19.68
N THR A 587 -3.50 -9.33 -20.12
CA THR A 587 -2.44 -9.57 -21.12
C THR A 587 -2.66 -8.79 -22.43
N ASP A 588 -3.91 -8.67 -22.88
CA ASP A 588 -4.29 -7.93 -24.09
C ASP A 588 -4.02 -6.42 -24.00
N ILE A 589 -4.19 -5.84 -22.82
CA ILE A 589 -3.89 -4.43 -22.56
C ILE A 589 -2.38 -4.21 -22.60
N THR A 590 -1.60 -5.11 -22.00
CA THR A 590 -0.14 -5.11 -22.06
C THR A 590 0.38 -5.23 -23.49
N GLU A 591 -0.12 -6.20 -24.26
CA GLU A 591 0.23 -6.37 -25.67
C GLU A 591 -0.01 -5.10 -26.47
N ASN A 592 -1.17 -4.47 -26.28
CA ASN A 592 -1.53 -3.25 -26.98
C ASN A 592 -0.63 -2.07 -26.59
N PHE A 593 -0.35 -1.87 -25.30
CA PHE A 593 0.53 -0.81 -24.81
C PHE A 593 1.96 -0.97 -25.36
N LEU A 594 2.51 -2.18 -25.30
CA LEU A 594 3.84 -2.50 -25.80
C LEU A 594 3.93 -2.25 -27.32
N LYS A 595 2.98 -2.81 -28.08
CA LYS A 595 2.92 -2.64 -29.54
C LYS A 595 2.81 -1.18 -29.95
N LYS A 596 1.93 -0.42 -29.28
CA LYS A 596 1.68 0.99 -29.59
C LYS A 596 2.92 1.87 -29.37
N ASN A 597 3.69 1.57 -28.34
CA ASN A 597 4.86 2.35 -27.95
C ASN A 597 6.19 1.77 -28.47
N ASN A 598 6.15 0.75 -29.35
CA ASN A 598 7.32 0.04 -29.87
C ASN A 598 8.24 -0.51 -28.77
N LEU A 599 7.63 -1.07 -27.73
CA LEU A 599 8.30 -1.68 -26.58
C LEU A 599 8.16 -3.20 -26.63
N SER A 600 9.00 -3.91 -25.87
CA SER A 600 9.02 -5.36 -25.77
C SER A 600 8.74 -5.90 -24.36
N LEU A 601 8.93 -5.10 -23.32
CA LEU A 601 8.90 -5.56 -21.93
C LEU A 601 8.45 -4.43 -20.99
N ILE A 602 7.64 -4.79 -20.00
CA ILE A 602 7.34 -3.97 -18.81
C ILE A 602 8.06 -4.55 -17.61
N ILE A 603 8.70 -3.70 -16.81
CA ILE A 603 9.22 -4.05 -15.48
C ILE A 603 8.49 -3.20 -14.45
N ARG A 604 7.98 -3.86 -13.42
CA ARG A 604 7.25 -3.22 -12.33
C ARG A 604 7.56 -3.83 -10.96
N SER A 605 7.02 -3.24 -9.89
CA SER A 605 7.27 -3.68 -8.51
C SER A 605 5.97 -3.83 -7.71
N HIS A 606 5.75 -3.13 -6.58
CA HIS A 606 4.45 -2.89 -5.90
C HIS A 606 3.71 -4.13 -5.32
N GLU A 607 4.03 -5.33 -5.78
CA GLU A 607 3.46 -6.60 -5.34
C GLU A 607 4.55 -7.51 -4.81
N VAL A 608 4.37 -7.95 -3.56
CA VAL A 608 5.19 -9.01 -2.96
C VAL A 608 5.11 -10.27 -3.82
N ARG A 609 6.27 -10.89 -4.08
CA ARG A 609 6.38 -12.19 -4.76
C ARG A 609 7.23 -13.12 -3.90
N ASP A 610 6.80 -14.39 -3.79
CA ASP A 610 7.46 -15.37 -2.89
C ASP A 610 8.95 -15.55 -3.19
N GLU A 611 9.33 -15.57 -4.48
CA GLU A 611 10.72 -15.67 -4.92
C GLU A 611 11.39 -14.30 -5.15
N GLY A 612 10.75 -13.21 -4.70
CA GLY A 612 11.19 -11.83 -4.93
C GLY A 612 10.96 -11.31 -6.35
N TYR A 613 10.56 -12.17 -7.30
CA TYR A 613 10.15 -11.74 -8.64
C TYR A 613 9.13 -12.72 -9.27
N SER A 614 8.46 -12.28 -10.32
CA SER A 614 7.64 -13.12 -11.20
C SER A 614 7.75 -12.68 -12.65
N ILE A 615 7.64 -13.66 -13.55
CA ILE A 615 7.54 -13.47 -15.00
C ILE A 615 6.09 -13.74 -15.37
N GLU A 616 5.41 -12.73 -15.88
CA GLU A 616 3.96 -12.72 -16.07
C GLU A 616 3.59 -12.40 -17.52
N GLN A 617 2.32 -12.62 -17.88
CA GLN A 617 1.74 -12.22 -19.16
C GLN A 617 2.62 -12.64 -20.36
N ASN A 618 2.92 -13.94 -20.44
CA ASN A 618 3.73 -14.55 -21.49
C ASN A 618 5.16 -13.95 -21.62
N GLY A 619 5.73 -13.46 -20.51
CA GLY A 619 7.07 -12.89 -20.47
C GLY A 619 7.16 -11.43 -20.91
N MET A 620 6.02 -10.77 -21.13
CA MET A 620 5.94 -9.35 -21.46
C MET A 620 5.99 -8.44 -20.23
N LEU A 621 5.83 -9.00 -19.02
CA LEU A 621 5.85 -8.27 -17.77
C LEU A 621 6.68 -8.99 -16.71
N TYR A 622 7.54 -8.25 -16.03
CA TYR A 622 8.29 -8.72 -14.87
C TYR A 622 7.88 -7.90 -13.65
N THR A 623 7.53 -8.57 -12.57
CA THR A 623 7.39 -7.95 -11.23
C THR A 623 8.65 -8.26 -10.43
N VAL A 624 9.28 -7.26 -9.83
CA VAL A 624 10.44 -7.41 -8.93
C VAL A 624 10.16 -6.76 -7.58
N PHE A 625 10.55 -7.41 -6.49
CA PHE A 625 10.33 -6.96 -5.13
C PHE A 625 11.59 -7.19 -4.30
N SER A 626 12.12 -6.14 -3.66
CA SER A 626 13.45 -6.15 -3.05
C SER A 626 13.44 -6.10 -1.51
N ALA A 627 12.27 -6.26 -0.88
CA ALA A 627 12.12 -6.37 0.56
C ALA A 627 11.88 -7.85 0.97
N PRO A 628 12.95 -8.61 1.30
CA PRO A 628 12.79 -9.99 1.77
C PRO A 628 12.12 -10.04 3.14
N ASN A 629 11.41 -11.14 3.43
CA ASN A 629 10.61 -11.32 4.64
C ASN A 629 9.80 -10.07 5.01
N TYR A 630 9.04 -9.56 4.02
CA TYR A 630 8.39 -8.26 4.12
C TYR A 630 7.59 -8.10 5.41
N CYS A 631 7.79 -6.95 6.09
CA CYS A 631 7.20 -6.63 7.39
C CYS A 631 7.47 -7.66 8.50
N ASP A 632 8.56 -8.41 8.42
CA ASP A 632 8.98 -9.47 9.35
C ASP A 632 8.04 -10.69 9.42
N ILE A 633 7.09 -10.80 8.49
CA ILE A 633 6.01 -11.80 8.56
C ILE A 633 5.80 -12.59 7.27
N MET A 634 6.12 -12.02 6.10
CA MET A 634 5.72 -12.59 4.81
C MET A 634 6.60 -13.75 4.36
N LYS A 635 7.84 -13.86 4.86
CA LYS A 635 8.82 -14.92 4.54
C LYS A 635 9.15 -15.08 3.04
N ASN A 636 8.81 -14.09 2.21
CA ASN A 636 9.22 -14.04 0.81
C ASN A 636 10.73 -13.80 0.69
N LYS A 637 11.34 -14.21 -0.41
CA LYS A 637 12.67 -13.72 -0.82
C LYS A 637 12.57 -12.30 -1.38
N GLY A 638 13.70 -11.62 -1.42
CA GLY A 638 13.91 -10.41 -2.21
C GLY A 638 14.60 -10.78 -3.53
N ALA A 639 14.43 -9.95 -4.56
CA ALA A 639 15.20 -10.07 -5.79
C ALA A 639 15.58 -8.70 -6.36
N PHE A 640 16.57 -8.70 -7.25
CA PHE A 640 16.86 -7.59 -8.17
C PHE A 640 17.13 -8.13 -9.57
N LEU A 641 16.90 -7.29 -10.58
CA LEU A 641 17.05 -7.63 -11.99
C LEU A 641 18.32 -6.98 -12.55
N LYS A 642 19.23 -7.77 -13.12
CA LYS A 642 20.48 -7.27 -13.67
C LYS A 642 20.47 -7.28 -15.20
N PHE A 643 20.64 -6.11 -15.79
CA PHE A 643 20.80 -5.89 -17.22
C PHE A 643 22.27 -5.60 -17.54
N LYS A 644 22.71 -6.07 -18.72
CA LYS A 644 24.03 -5.76 -19.27
C LYS A 644 23.89 -5.36 -20.73
N GLY A 645 24.43 -4.19 -21.07
CA GLY A 645 24.33 -3.60 -22.41
C GLY A 645 22.92 -3.65 -22.98
N ASN A 646 22.78 -4.17 -24.20
CA ASN A 646 21.52 -4.20 -24.93
C ASN A 646 20.64 -5.44 -24.65
N SER A 647 20.88 -6.15 -23.55
CA SER A 647 20.04 -7.31 -23.19
C SER A 647 18.58 -6.89 -22.98
N ILE A 648 17.65 -7.66 -23.57
CA ILE A 648 16.21 -7.48 -23.36
C ILE A 648 15.71 -8.28 -22.15
N LYS A 649 16.47 -9.32 -21.76
CA LYS A 649 16.14 -10.16 -20.60
C LYS A 649 17.09 -9.89 -19.44
N PRO A 650 16.59 -9.70 -18.22
CA PRO A 650 17.43 -9.60 -17.04
C PRO A 650 17.93 -10.95 -16.56
N GLU A 651 19.09 -10.95 -15.91
CA GLU A 651 19.43 -11.96 -14.91
C GLU A 651 18.65 -11.64 -13.62
N CYS A 652 17.88 -12.60 -13.12
CA CYS A 652 17.11 -12.44 -11.87
C CYS A 652 17.93 -13.00 -10.71
N VAL A 653 18.32 -12.16 -9.76
CA VAL A 653 19.13 -12.55 -8.60
C VAL A 653 18.28 -12.45 -7.34
N THR A 654 18.13 -13.56 -6.62
CA THR A 654 17.32 -13.64 -5.39
C THR A 654 18.20 -13.64 -4.13
N PHE A 655 17.67 -13.12 -3.03
CA PHE A 655 18.32 -13.09 -1.73
C PHE A 655 17.30 -13.20 -0.59
N THR A 656 17.77 -13.56 0.60
CA THR A 656 16.95 -13.65 1.82
C THR A 656 17.25 -12.47 2.76
N GLU A 657 16.38 -12.29 3.75
CA GLU A 657 16.49 -11.26 4.76
C GLU A 657 17.75 -11.40 5.62
N VAL A 658 18.24 -10.27 6.12
CA VAL A 658 19.31 -10.22 7.11
C VAL A 658 18.81 -9.74 8.45
N LYS A 659 19.59 -10.01 9.50
CA LYS A 659 19.26 -9.51 10.85
C LYS A 659 19.32 -7.97 10.87
N HIS A 660 18.33 -7.38 11.51
CA HIS A 660 18.28 -5.95 11.83
C HIS A 660 18.07 -5.76 13.36
N PRO A 661 18.27 -4.55 13.90
CA PRO A 661 17.94 -4.23 15.29
C PRO A 661 16.47 -4.52 15.62
N ASP A 662 16.19 -4.82 16.89
CA ASP A 662 14.86 -5.17 17.39
C ASP A 662 13.92 -3.95 17.45
N VAL A 663 13.49 -3.51 16.28
CA VAL A 663 12.54 -2.43 16.05
C VAL A 663 11.46 -3.00 15.13
N PRO A 664 10.25 -3.28 15.62
CA PRO A 664 9.24 -3.96 14.81
C PRO A 664 8.81 -3.12 13.62
N SER A 665 8.44 -3.76 12.52
CA SER A 665 7.73 -3.13 11.42
C SER A 665 6.48 -2.38 11.90
N LEU A 666 6.14 -1.27 11.23
CA LEU A 666 5.02 -0.37 11.54
C LEU A 666 5.08 0.30 12.92
N LYS A 667 6.23 0.32 13.60
CA LYS A 667 6.40 0.98 14.91
C LYS A 667 5.90 2.43 14.91
N TYR A 668 6.17 3.15 13.81
CA TYR A 668 5.84 4.57 13.67
C TYR A 668 4.56 4.82 12.87
N ALA A 669 3.87 3.75 12.43
CA ALA A 669 2.60 3.89 11.73
C ALA A 669 1.54 4.52 12.64
N HIS A 670 0.60 5.26 12.06
CA HIS A 670 -0.37 6.01 12.85
C HIS A 670 -1.24 5.05 13.71
N ASN A 671 -1.48 5.39 14.98
CA ASN A 671 -2.17 4.52 15.96
C ASN A 671 -3.55 3.99 15.52
N LEU A 672 -4.22 4.72 14.61
CA LEU A 672 -5.45 4.25 13.95
C LEU A 672 -5.29 2.92 13.21
N TYR A 673 -4.09 2.68 12.68
CA TYR A 673 -3.73 1.56 11.81
C TYR A 673 -2.94 0.48 12.56
N GLN A 674 -2.29 0.86 13.66
CA GLN A 674 -1.80 -0.10 14.64
C GLN A 674 -3.00 -0.91 15.18
N ASN A 675 -2.92 -2.24 15.12
CA ASN A 675 -3.97 -3.18 15.52
C ASN A 675 -5.21 -3.26 14.60
N ILE A 676 -5.11 -2.85 13.32
CA ILE A 676 -6.03 -3.32 12.26
C ILE A 676 -5.57 -4.69 11.77
#